data_AF-A0A1B7HL22-F1
#
_entry.id   AF-A0A1B7HL22-F1
#
_cell.length_a   1.000
_cell.length_b   1.000
_cell.length_c   1.000
_cell.angle_alpha   90.00
_cell.angle_beta   90.00
_cell.angle_gamma   90.00
#
_symmetry.space_group_name_H-M   'P 1'
#
loop_
_entity.id
_entity.type
_entity.pdbx_description
1 polymer ?
#
loop_
_entity_poly.entity_id
_entity_poly.type
_entity_poly.pdbx_seq_one_letter_code
_entity_poly.pdbx_strand_id
1 'polypeptide(L)'
;MTDSTQATSVTPDLNIINTWTVSDYALLTADLVSQMTITQIQALQHPEWIPAAAVAGLTADQVPAINVTGLSAAWLNSLSLPALQALSATQLNQITAATVKALDKAHLSALTASQVSTMNNLDSLSKTQLGLLDISGQSTTQIAGWTSAQYATLTAQQITSLSTEQIQAIQHPELLPTAAVAGLTAAQVSAINVNLSGLPVAWLNALSTTAIPGLTDVQLGQLTAAQVAGMTKLSSMTSAQFGLLNISGLTTSTIGKLSQTLYQGITAQQISSLSVTQINAMAHANYMSDTAAAGFTAEQIAGCTFNFYWFSAGWLNNLSTAAFQAISCDHLNEISSAKLGALDNTHMAALTADQLAGITTSFSCFSASALNSITTTAFQSITSAQLNKISTANLAALDNNHLSALTATQVSAMTHLSALSSDQFGLLDISALPTTAIAGWKQAQYSGLTAQQMSTLSPEQIQSMKHPEWLPVSVAGGMKPEQVASLGTQLSLLPAGFVNNLSVPAFQSLTTSQLANLTPAIIASLDVSHIQTLGSDVLQSLNNDELLGISTSLSAQQRGTLTQSQLALLSTSASTGSALINGLSDSTLKNIMTATAADNTSLYNFETVEKVLKSFASSLTDPLTATQYGDLTSYVQTIGSVCGTDSSLYSIVNGMITGAGGASVQLATPEVGVFTRIGCLGVGSSATQFNQLITNWMDGTNAPCSSSTDDTVGRPLFADGGPTINDIHQGQDGDCSFLSALQGVVTTNPDFIKSMFVQNPNNTYSVRFFNNGVPTWVTVDNNVFADGNSVASSSWVAIAERANVAYESTYSNLDNRYASLKGGFEKLREITGDSTTAFYATRTTEDKWNSTDFELLKTAVLNGAPAQISSWESTKDAVTGQTNFVSAHAFAIIGFDDATNDFILTNPWGADRNDSSVAGTFEASMDQMWQHGSYSTGIAFANSNGASGAAGQLVTAMATMAITPGASSDVTTALPANANTSLMAKPLV
;
A
#
# COMPACT_ATOMS: atom_id res chain seq x y z
N MET A 1 -40.10 -127.23 28.90
CA MET A 1 -39.94 -127.75 27.54
C MET A 1 -41.20 -127.42 26.77
N THR A 2 -41.15 -126.43 25.88
CA THR A 2 -42.00 -126.32 24.68
C THR A 2 -41.47 -125.15 23.84
N ASP A 3 -41.42 -125.43 22.55
CA ASP A 3 -41.27 -124.57 21.39
C ASP A 3 -41.76 -123.10 21.51
N SER A 4 -40.98 -122.17 20.95
CA SER A 4 -41.49 -120.91 20.39
C SER A 4 -40.54 -120.33 19.33
N THR A 5 -40.74 -120.75 18.08
CA THR A 5 -40.68 -119.91 16.87
C THR A 5 -39.40 -119.10 16.57
N GLN A 6 -38.62 -119.57 15.58
CA GLN A 6 -38.12 -118.64 14.57
C GLN A 6 -39.33 -118.05 13.84
N ALA A 7 -39.56 -116.75 13.95
CA ALA A 7 -40.50 -116.07 13.08
C ALA A 7 -39.86 -115.95 11.69
N THR A 8 -40.23 -116.85 10.78
CA THR A 8 -39.96 -116.64 9.35
C THR A 8 -40.69 -115.37 8.93
N SER A 9 -39.95 -114.34 8.49
CA SER A 9 -40.55 -113.14 7.92
C SER A 9 -41.25 -113.52 6.62
N VAL A 10 -42.57 -113.68 6.66
CA VAL A 10 -43.39 -113.97 5.48
C VAL A 10 -43.42 -112.72 4.62
N THR A 11 -42.61 -112.69 3.56
CA THR A 11 -42.67 -111.64 2.54
C THR A 11 -43.89 -111.89 1.64
N PRO A 12 -44.75 -110.88 1.38
CA PRO A 12 -45.90 -111.03 0.50
C PRO A 12 -45.46 -111.27 -0.96
N ASP A 13 -46.26 -112.01 -1.72
CA ASP A 13 -45.95 -112.30 -3.13
C ASP A 13 -46.19 -111.07 -4.01
N LEU A 14 -45.09 -110.45 -4.47
CA LEU A 14 -45.09 -109.27 -5.32
C LEU A 14 -45.64 -109.51 -6.74
N ASN A 15 -45.95 -110.76 -7.13
CA ASN A 15 -46.55 -111.06 -8.43
C ASN A 15 -48.09 -110.89 -8.44
N ILE A 16 -48.72 -110.83 -7.26
CA ILE A 16 -50.19 -110.81 -7.09
C ILE A 16 -50.71 -109.52 -6.42
N ILE A 17 -49.94 -108.42 -6.51
CA ILE A 17 -50.23 -107.11 -5.87
C ILE A 17 -51.66 -106.62 -6.14
N ASN A 18 -52.15 -106.80 -7.36
CA ASN A 18 -53.50 -106.39 -7.77
C ASN A 18 -54.64 -107.09 -7.01
N THR A 19 -54.35 -108.17 -6.27
CA THR A 19 -55.32 -108.96 -5.49
C THR A 19 -55.00 -108.99 -3.99
N TRP A 20 -54.05 -108.18 -3.51
CA TRP A 20 -53.65 -108.13 -2.11
C TRP A 20 -54.79 -107.66 -1.18
N THR A 21 -54.93 -108.36 -0.06
CA THR A 21 -55.82 -108.02 1.06
C THR A 21 -55.10 -107.15 2.09
N VAL A 22 -55.83 -106.55 3.04
CA VAL A 22 -55.25 -105.79 4.17
C VAL A 22 -54.13 -106.56 4.89
N SER A 23 -54.27 -107.89 5.00
CA SER A 23 -53.27 -108.76 5.63
C SER A 23 -51.96 -108.85 4.84
N ASP A 24 -52.01 -108.75 3.51
CA ASP A 24 -50.83 -108.80 2.65
C ASP A 24 -50.05 -107.47 2.72
N TYR A 25 -50.76 -106.34 2.73
CA TYR A 25 -50.16 -105.02 2.98
C TYR A 25 -49.52 -104.94 4.37
N ALA A 26 -50.11 -105.58 5.39
CA ALA A 26 -49.57 -105.61 6.74
C ALA A 26 -48.20 -106.32 6.88
N LEU A 27 -47.78 -107.10 5.87
CA LEU A 27 -46.47 -107.75 5.81
C LEU A 27 -45.38 -106.87 5.17
N LEU A 28 -45.72 -105.69 4.65
CA LEU A 28 -44.76 -104.76 4.06
C LEU A 28 -43.83 -104.17 5.14
N THR A 29 -42.56 -104.04 4.78
CA THR A 29 -41.51 -103.38 5.59
C THR A 29 -40.83 -102.28 4.76
N ALA A 30 -40.16 -101.32 5.41
CA ALA A 30 -39.44 -100.26 4.69
C ALA A 30 -38.43 -100.83 3.68
N ASP A 31 -37.63 -101.81 4.10
CA ASP A 31 -36.62 -102.45 3.25
C ASP A 31 -37.25 -103.12 2.02
N LEU A 32 -38.39 -103.80 2.18
CA LEU A 32 -39.09 -104.43 1.06
C LEU A 32 -39.67 -103.38 0.11
N VAL A 33 -40.34 -102.35 0.64
CA VAL A 33 -40.92 -101.26 -0.15
C VAL A 33 -39.85 -100.52 -0.96
N SER A 34 -38.68 -100.23 -0.36
CA SER A 34 -37.56 -99.58 -1.05
C SER A 34 -37.00 -100.36 -2.25
N GLN A 35 -37.24 -101.68 -2.31
CA GLN A 35 -36.78 -102.57 -3.38
C GLN A 35 -37.86 -102.85 -4.43
N MET A 36 -39.11 -102.42 -4.22
CA MET A 36 -40.19 -102.59 -5.20
C MET A 36 -39.92 -101.75 -6.47
N THR A 37 -40.17 -102.33 -7.64
CA THR A 37 -40.12 -101.60 -8.90
C THR A 37 -41.25 -100.57 -9.00
N ILE A 38 -41.08 -99.54 -9.83
CA ILE A 38 -42.12 -98.53 -10.11
C ILE A 38 -43.43 -99.20 -10.54
N THR A 39 -43.36 -100.25 -11.38
CA THR A 39 -44.53 -101.04 -11.81
C THR A 39 -45.23 -101.76 -10.65
N GLN A 40 -44.48 -102.30 -9.69
CA GLN A 40 -45.04 -102.93 -8.50
C GLN A 40 -45.69 -101.92 -7.56
N ILE A 41 -45.11 -100.72 -7.41
CA ILE A 41 -45.71 -99.61 -6.66
C ILE A 41 -47.01 -99.13 -7.34
N GLN A 42 -47.01 -98.97 -8.66
CA GLN A 42 -48.19 -98.55 -9.43
C GLN A 42 -49.33 -99.59 -9.41
N ALA A 43 -49.02 -100.87 -9.18
CA ALA A 43 -50.00 -101.95 -9.06
C ALA A 43 -50.77 -101.94 -7.73
N LEU A 44 -50.30 -101.21 -6.70
CA LEU A 44 -50.94 -101.15 -5.37
C LEU A 44 -52.32 -100.48 -5.47
N GLN A 45 -53.38 -101.29 -5.36
CA GLN A 45 -54.78 -100.81 -5.43
C GLN A 45 -55.22 -100.05 -4.16
N HIS A 46 -54.57 -100.31 -3.02
CA HIS A 46 -54.89 -99.71 -1.72
C HIS A 46 -53.65 -99.16 -1.01
N PRO A 47 -53.00 -98.09 -1.53
CA PRO A 47 -51.83 -97.48 -0.89
C PRO A 47 -52.11 -97.03 0.55
N GLU A 48 -53.35 -96.72 0.90
CA GLU A 48 -53.81 -96.37 2.25
C GLU A 48 -53.67 -97.50 3.29
N TRP A 49 -53.51 -98.76 2.85
CA TRP A 49 -53.30 -99.92 3.73
C TRP A 49 -51.81 -100.20 4.03
N ILE A 50 -50.88 -99.51 3.37
CA ILE A 50 -49.43 -99.67 3.65
C ILE A 50 -49.16 -99.24 5.10
N PRO A 51 -48.53 -100.09 5.95
CA PRO A 51 -48.17 -99.73 7.31
C PRO A 51 -47.26 -98.49 7.35
N ALA A 52 -47.50 -97.57 8.29
CA ALA A 52 -46.71 -96.34 8.44
C ALA A 52 -45.19 -96.59 8.47
N ALA A 53 -44.75 -97.65 9.15
CA ALA A 53 -43.33 -98.05 9.20
C ALA A 53 -42.77 -98.52 7.84
N ALA A 54 -43.61 -98.94 6.90
CA ALA A 54 -43.23 -99.33 5.54
C ALA A 54 -43.31 -98.16 4.53
N VAL A 55 -44.21 -97.18 4.75
CA VAL A 55 -44.28 -95.94 3.95
C VAL A 55 -42.93 -95.20 3.96
N ALA A 56 -42.20 -95.24 5.07
CA ALA A 56 -40.86 -94.65 5.19
C ALA A 56 -39.81 -95.27 4.25
N GLY A 57 -40.07 -96.47 3.71
CA GLY A 57 -39.23 -97.14 2.71
C GLY A 57 -39.42 -96.63 1.28
N LEU A 58 -40.43 -95.80 1.01
CA LEU A 58 -40.68 -95.27 -0.33
C LEU A 58 -39.55 -94.35 -0.78
N THR A 59 -39.01 -94.62 -1.95
CA THR A 59 -37.98 -93.78 -2.59
C THR A 59 -38.60 -92.64 -3.38
N ALA A 60 -37.81 -91.60 -3.65
CA ALA A 60 -38.25 -90.46 -4.47
C ALA A 60 -38.73 -90.88 -5.87
N ASP A 61 -38.10 -91.89 -6.49
CA ASP A 61 -38.48 -92.39 -7.81
C ASP A 61 -39.80 -93.19 -7.81
N GLN A 62 -40.19 -93.74 -6.65
CA GLN A 62 -41.42 -94.52 -6.48
C GLN A 62 -42.66 -93.65 -6.21
N VAL A 63 -42.52 -92.55 -5.47
CA VAL A 63 -43.66 -91.71 -5.05
C VAL A 63 -44.50 -91.17 -6.22
N PRO A 64 -43.95 -90.73 -7.37
CA PRO A 64 -44.74 -90.33 -8.53
C PRO A 64 -45.71 -91.40 -9.07
N ALA A 65 -45.48 -92.69 -8.76
CA ALA A 65 -46.34 -93.80 -9.17
C ALA A 65 -47.47 -94.15 -8.18
N ILE A 66 -47.51 -93.51 -7.00
CA ILE A 66 -48.54 -93.74 -5.99
C ILE A 66 -49.80 -92.91 -6.27
N ASN A 67 -50.97 -93.57 -6.20
CA ASN A 67 -52.23 -92.87 -6.09
C ASN A 67 -52.38 -92.28 -4.67
N VAL A 68 -52.41 -90.94 -4.58
CA VAL A 68 -52.51 -90.23 -3.29
C VAL A 68 -53.94 -89.88 -2.88
N THR A 69 -54.92 -90.26 -3.69
CA THR A 69 -56.34 -89.98 -3.43
C THR A 69 -56.81 -90.70 -2.16
N GLY A 70 -57.32 -89.94 -1.18
CA GLY A 70 -57.84 -90.50 0.07
C GLY A 70 -56.79 -90.81 1.14
N LEU A 71 -55.50 -90.57 0.88
CA LEU A 71 -54.45 -90.78 1.90
C LEU A 71 -54.60 -89.83 3.10
N SER A 72 -54.33 -90.36 4.28
CA SER A 72 -54.39 -89.60 5.54
C SER A 72 -53.12 -88.78 5.77
N ALA A 73 -53.19 -87.75 6.60
CA ALA A 73 -52.01 -86.97 6.95
C ALA A 73 -50.99 -87.79 7.76
N ALA A 74 -51.42 -88.78 8.54
CA ALA A 74 -50.51 -89.69 9.24
C ALA A 74 -49.72 -90.58 8.26
N TRP A 75 -50.34 -90.99 7.14
CA TRP A 75 -49.66 -91.70 6.06
C TRP A 75 -48.61 -90.78 5.41
N LEU A 76 -48.99 -89.55 5.04
CA LEU A 76 -48.08 -88.60 4.40
C LEU A 76 -46.92 -88.16 5.31
N ASN A 77 -47.18 -88.00 6.62
CA ASN A 77 -46.15 -87.76 7.65
C ASN A 77 -45.26 -88.98 7.93
N SER A 78 -45.49 -90.12 7.27
CA SER A 78 -44.64 -91.31 7.34
C SER A 78 -43.69 -91.45 6.14
N LEU A 79 -43.79 -90.57 5.14
CA LEU A 79 -42.81 -90.50 4.04
C LEU A 79 -41.47 -89.97 4.55
N SER A 80 -40.38 -90.31 3.86
CA SER A 80 -39.14 -89.53 4.01
C SER A 80 -39.31 -88.14 3.36
N LEU A 81 -38.64 -87.11 3.88
CA LEU A 81 -38.75 -85.76 3.30
C LEU A 81 -38.37 -85.69 1.81
N PRO A 82 -37.32 -86.40 1.31
CA PRO A 82 -37.05 -86.48 -0.13
C PRO A 82 -38.16 -87.17 -0.93
N ALA A 83 -38.83 -88.17 -0.34
CA ALA A 83 -39.96 -88.84 -0.98
C ALA A 83 -41.19 -87.92 -1.07
N LEU A 84 -41.48 -87.13 -0.03
CA LEU A 84 -42.52 -86.09 -0.07
C LEU A 84 -42.22 -85.02 -1.16
N GLN A 85 -40.94 -84.63 -1.30
CA GLN A 85 -40.50 -83.68 -2.32
C GLN A 85 -40.65 -84.20 -3.75
N ALA A 86 -40.79 -85.51 -3.95
CA ALA A 86 -41.05 -86.12 -5.26
C ALA A 86 -42.54 -86.13 -5.67
N LEU A 87 -43.47 -85.70 -4.79
CA LEU A 87 -44.89 -85.57 -5.17
C LEU A 87 -45.07 -84.57 -6.30
N SER A 88 -45.71 -85.01 -7.38
CA SER A 88 -46.07 -84.16 -8.51
C SER A 88 -47.15 -83.12 -8.16
N ALA A 89 -47.20 -82.03 -8.92
CA ALA A 89 -48.25 -81.00 -8.80
C ALA A 89 -49.67 -81.60 -8.92
N THR A 90 -49.86 -82.62 -9.74
CA THR A 90 -51.13 -83.35 -9.88
C THR A 90 -51.48 -84.09 -8.59
N GLN A 91 -50.54 -84.83 -8.02
CA GLN A 91 -50.74 -85.55 -6.75
C GLN A 91 -51.03 -84.59 -5.60
N LEU A 92 -50.26 -83.49 -5.46
CA LEU A 92 -50.50 -82.49 -4.40
C LEU A 92 -51.89 -81.86 -4.46
N ASN A 93 -52.44 -81.66 -5.67
CA ASN A 93 -53.79 -81.13 -5.85
C ASN A 93 -54.91 -82.19 -5.73
N GLN A 94 -54.58 -83.49 -5.67
CA GLN A 94 -55.51 -84.56 -5.31
C GLN A 94 -55.64 -84.75 -3.78
N ILE A 95 -54.65 -84.29 -3.01
CA ILE A 95 -54.68 -84.34 -1.54
C ILE A 95 -55.66 -83.27 -1.03
N THR A 96 -56.57 -83.65 -0.13
CA THR A 96 -57.61 -82.74 0.38
C THR A 96 -57.02 -81.62 1.24
N ALA A 97 -57.65 -80.44 1.23
CA ALA A 97 -57.31 -79.32 2.11
C ALA A 97 -57.21 -79.72 3.61
N ALA A 98 -58.12 -80.58 4.07
CA ALA A 98 -58.11 -81.10 5.44
C ALA A 98 -56.88 -81.98 5.72
N THR A 99 -56.47 -82.79 4.74
CA THR A 99 -55.25 -83.61 4.82
C THR A 99 -54.00 -82.73 4.86
N VAL A 100 -53.86 -81.74 3.96
CA VAL A 100 -52.70 -80.81 3.96
C VAL A 100 -52.61 -80.06 5.30
N LYS A 101 -53.76 -79.61 5.83
CA LYS A 101 -53.85 -78.94 7.13
C LYS A 101 -53.51 -79.82 8.34
N ALA A 102 -53.46 -81.14 8.18
CA ALA A 102 -53.08 -82.08 9.23
C ALA A 102 -51.65 -82.63 9.08
N LEU A 103 -50.90 -82.20 8.05
CA LEU A 103 -49.46 -82.47 7.96
C LEU A 103 -48.72 -81.85 9.14
N ASP A 104 -47.65 -82.51 9.59
CA ASP A 104 -46.80 -81.97 10.64
C ASP A 104 -45.89 -80.83 10.13
N LYS A 105 -45.19 -80.17 11.06
CA LYS A 105 -44.32 -79.04 10.76
C LYS A 105 -43.19 -79.41 9.79
N ALA A 106 -42.59 -80.59 9.92
CA ALA A 106 -41.45 -80.99 9.12
C ALA A 106 -41.87 -81.25 7.67
N HIS A 107 -42.94 -82.03 7.47
CA HIS A 107 -43.48 -82.34 6.15
C HIS A 107 -44.00 -81.09 5.43
N LEU A 108 -44.73 -80.22 6.14
CA LEU A 108 -45.20 -78.96 5.54
C LEU A 108 -44.02 -78.06 5.13
N SER A 109 -42.97 -77.96 5.96
CA SER A 109 -41.75 -77.20 5.63
C SER A 109 -40.84 -77.84 4.58
N ALA A 110 -41.06 -79.11 4.23
CA ALA A 110 -40.28 -79.83 3.24
C ALA A 110 -40.83 -79.65 1.81
N LEU A 111 -42.06 -79.15 1.65
CA LEU A 111 -42.63 -78.84 0.33
C LEU A 111 -41.79 -77.76 -0.37
N THR A 112 -41.42 -78.02 -1.62
CA THR A 112 -40.59 -77.10 -2.41
C THR A 112 -41.36 -75.88 -2.91
N ALA A 113 -40.67 -74.78 -3.20
CA ALA A 113 -41.23 -73.58 -3.84
C ALA A 113 -42.08 -73.88 -5.10
N SER A 114 -41.63 -74.83 -5.93
CA SER A 114 -42.34 -75.26 -7.14
C SER A 114 -43.61 -76.06 -6.83
N GLN A 115 -43.57 -76.92 -5.82
CA GLN A 115 -44.76 -77.62 -5.34
C GLN A 115 -45.78 -76.61 -4.80
N VAL A 116 -45.36 -75.70 -3.92
CA VAL A 116 -46.20 -74.65 -3.30
C VAL A 116 -46.83 -73.72 -4.34
N SER A 117 -46.12 -73.38 -5.43
CA SER A 117 -46.66 -72.52 -6.50
C SER A 117 -47.79 -73.16 -7.31
N THR A 118 -47.99 -74.48 -7.19
CA THR A 118 -49.06 -75.22 -7.89
C THR A 118 -50.24 -75.61 -6.99
N MET A 119 -50.18 -75.36 -5.68
CA MET A 119 -51.19 -75.82 -4.72
C MET A 119 -52.47 -74.96 -4.72
N ASN A 120 -53.61 -75.59 -5.00
CA ASN A 120 -54.93 -74.93 -4.91
C ASN A 120 -55.45 -74.74 -3.47
N ASN A 121 -54.84 -75.41 -2.48
CA ASN A 121 -55.35 -75.50 -1.11
C ASN A 121 -54.77 -74.46 -0.12
N LEU A 122 -53.96 -73.49 -0.58
CA LEU A 122 -53.25 -72.54 0.30
C LEU A 122 -54.19 -71.75 1.22
N ASP A 123 -55.36 -71.34 0.72
CA ASP A 123 -56.36 -70.55 1.45
C ASP A 123 -56.97 -71.27 2.67
N SER A 124 -56.81 -72.60 2.76
CA SER A 124 -57.33 -73.41 3.86
C SER A 124 -56.40 -73.48 5.09
N LEU A 125 -55.13 -73.09 4.90
CA LEU A 125 -54.07 -73.20 5.89
C LEU A 125 -54.12 -72.07 6.92
N SER A 126 -53.73 -72.37 8.16
CA SER A 126 -53.62 -71.35 9.20
C SER A 126 -52.40 -70.44 8.98
N LYS A 127 -52.38 -69.26 9.61
CA LYS A 127 -51.22 -68.33 9.59
C LYS A 127 -49.89 -69.03 9.91
N THR A 128 -49.89 -69.89 10.93
CA THR A 128 -48.68 -70.65 11.33
C THR A 128 -48.25 -71.65 10.26
N GLN A 129 -49.19 -72.22 9.51
CA GLN A 129 -48.91 -73.20 8.45
C GLN A 129 -48.46 -72.52 7.16
N LEU A 130 -49.11 -71.44 6.75
CA LEU A 130 -48.65 -70.60 5.64
C LEU A 130 -47.22 -70.11 5.88
N GLY A 131 -46.90 -69.68 7.11
CA GLY A 131 -45.56 -69.26 7.51
C GLY A 131 -44.47 -70.35 7.51
N LEU A 132 -44.80 -71.62 7.26
CA LEU A 132 -43.83 -72.72 7.11
C LEU A 132 -43.48 -73.01 5.65
N LEU A 133 -44.24 -72.47 4.69
CA LEU A 133 -44.07 -72.74 3.25
C LEU A 133 -43.06 -71.80 2.61
N ASP A 134 -42.22 -72.35 1.72
CA ASP A 134 -41.44 -71.57 0.78
C ASP A 134 -42.35 -71.04 -0.34
N ILE A 135 -42.48 -69.71 -0.41
CA ILE A 135 -43.34 -69.02 -1.39
C ILE A 135 -42.54 -68.42 -2.56
N SER A 136 -41.23 -68.60 -2.62
CA SER A 136 -40.35 -68.02 -3.65
C SER A 136 -40.68 -68.46 -5.08
N GLY A 137 -41.45 -69.55 -5.25
CA GLY A 137 -41.91 -70.06 -6.54
C GLY A 137 -43.19 -69.43 -7.09
N GLN A 138 -43.86 -68.54 -6.34
CA GLN A 138 -45.14 -67.95 -6.75
C GLN A 138 -44.96 -66.93 -7.89
N SER A 139 -45.81 -66.99 -8.92
CA SER A 139 -45.78 -66.00 -9.99
C SER A 139 -46.27 -64.62 -9.51
N THR A 140 -45.84 -63.55 -10.19
CA THR A 140 -46.32 -62.19 -9.93
C THR A 140 -47.84 -62.07 -10.05
N THR A 141 -48.46 -62.77 -11.01
CA THR A 141 -49.92 -62.85 -11.15
C THR A 141 -50.60 -63.50 -9.95
N GLN A 142 -50.02 -64.55 -9.36
CA GLN A 142 -50.55 -65.19 -8.16
C GLN A 142 -50.47 -64.27 -6.94
N ILE A 143 -49.33 -63.60 -6.74
CA ILE A 143 -49.12 -62.64 -5.66
C ILE A 143 -50.11 -61.46 -5.77
N ALA A 144 -50.24 -60.88 -6.96
CA ALA A 144 -51.18 -59.77 -7.20
C ALA A 144 -52.65 -60.17 -6.95
N GLY A 145 -53.00 -61.45 -7.10
CA GLY A 145 -54.32 -62.02 -6.80
C GLY A 145 -54.56 -62.38 -5.33
N TRP A 146 -53.60 -62.17 -4.42
CA TRP A 146 -53.76 -62.53 -3.02
C TRP A 146 -54.80 -61.67 -2.28
N THR A 147 -55.52 -62.35 -1.39
CA THR A 147 -56.47 -61.78 -0.43
C THR A 147 -55.76 -61.01 0.68
N SER A 148 -56.49 -60.10 1.31
CA SER A 148 -56.04 -59.38 2.51
C SER A 148 -55.62 -60.31 3.65
N ALA A 149 -56.26 -61.47 3.79
CA ALA A 149 -55.90 -62.50 4.74
C ALA A 149 -54.51 -63.10 4.45
N GLN A 150 -54.21 -63.46 3.20
CA GLN A 150 -52.90 -64.01 2.81
C GLN A 150 -51.78 -63.00 3.10
N TYR A 151 -51.92 -61.73 2.67
CA TYR A 151 -50.95 -60.67 2.99
C TYR A 151 -50.71 -60.53 4.51
N ALA A 152 -51.78 -60.53 5.31
CA ALA A 152 -51.70 -60.43 6.77
C ALA A 152 -51.08 -61.66 7.46
N THR A 153 -50.80 -62.77 6.75
CA THR A 153 -50.12 -63.95 7.29
C THR A 153 -48.62 -64.01 7.05
N LEU A 154 -48.08 -63.24 6.09
CA LEU A 154 -46.69 -63.31 5.66
C LEU A 154 -45.69 -63.09 6.80
N THR A 155 -44.53 -63.73 6.69
CA THR A 155 -43.43 -63.69 7.66
C THR A 155 -42.21 -62.96 7.09
N ALA A 156 -41.27 -62.54 7.96
CA ALA A 156 -40.01 -61.91 7.55
C ALA A 156 -39.25 -62.77 6.53
N GLN A 157 -39.02 -64.05 6.86
CA GLN A 157 -38.27 -64.99 6.04
C GLN A 157 -38.89 -65.18 4.65
N GLN A 158 -40.22 -65.25 4.58
CA GLN A 158 -40.95 -65.36 3.32
C GLN A 158 -40.79 -64.10 2.47
N ILE A 159 -40.94 -62.91 3.06
CA ILE A 159 -40.67 -61.64 2.35
C ILE A 159 -39.22 -61.60 1.86
N THR A 160 -38.23 -61.98 2.67
CA THR A 160 -36.81 -62.01 2.25
C THR A 160 -36.56 -62.98 1.09
N SER A 161 -37.35 -64.05 0.95
CA SER A 161 -37.20 -65.05 -0.12
C SER A 161 -37.79 -64.64 -1.49
N LEU A 162 -38.59 -63.57 -1.55
CA LEU A 162 -39.22 -63.12 -2.80
C LEU A 162 -38.27 -62.28 -3.67
N SER A 163 -38.40 -62.39 -4.99
CA SER A 163 -37.70 -61.53 -5.95
C SER A 163 -38.23 -60.08 -5.92
N THR A 164 -37.49 -59.16 -6.54
CA THR A 164 -37.90 -57.75 -6.70
C THR A 164 -39.22 -57.62 -7.47
N GLU A 165 -39.44 -58.45 -8.48
CA GLU A 165 -40.66 -58.47 -9.31
C GLU A 165 -41.85 -59.04 -8.52
N GLN A 166 -41.61 -60.05 -7.68
CA GLN A 166 -42.60 -60.60 -6.77
C GLN A 166 -43.02 -59.60 -5.69
N ILE A 167 -42.09 -58.82 -5.14
CA ILE A 167 -42.40 -57.72 -4.22
C ILE A 167 -43.16 -56.59 -4.92
N GLN A 168 -42.79 -56.24 -6.16
CA GLN A 168 -43.52 -55.25 -6.96
C GLN A 168 -44.97 -55.68 -7.27
N ALA A 169 -45.25 -56.99 -7.33
CA ALA A 169 -46.59 -57.50 -7.56
C ALA A 169 -47.56 -57.32 -6.36
N ILE A 170 -47.06 -57.05 -5.16
CA ILE A 170 -47.86 -56.83 -3.94
C ILE A 170 -48.69 -55.55 -4.11
N GLN A 171 -49.99 -55.70 -4.37
CA GLN A 171 -50.91 -54.57 -4.59
C GLN A 171 -51.27 -53.80 -3.31
N HIS A 172 -51.16 -54.46 -2.15
CA HIS A 172 -51.60 -53.94 -0.85
C HIS A 172 -50.49 -54.04 0.22
N PRO A 173 -49.33 -53.38 0.04
CA PRO A 173 -48.22 -53.45 0.99
C PRO A 173 -48.58 -52.88 2.37
N GLU A 174 -49.61 -52.03 2.49
CA GLU A 174 -50.18 -51.55 3.75
C GLU A 174 -50.78 -52.66 4.62
N LEU A 175 -51.13 -53.82 4.03
CA LEU A 175 -51.66 -54.99 4.73
C LEU A 175 -50.56 -55.94 5.24
N LEU A 176 -49.29 -55.70 4.89
CA LEU A 176 -48.18 -56.50 5.38
C LEU A 176 -47.99 -56.31 6.90
N PRO A 177 -47.89 -57.40 7.68
CA PRO A 177 -47.51 -57.32 9.09
C PRO A 177 -46.17 -56.60 9.24
N THR A 178 -46.01 -55.77 10.26
CA THR A 178 -44.73 -55.09 10.54
C THR A 178 -43.56 -56.08 10.70
N ALA A 179 -43.83 -57.27 11.24
CA ALA A 179 -42.84 -58.35 11.29
C ALA A 179 -42.39 -58.85 9.89
N ALA A 180 -43.27 -58.81 8.88
CA ALA A 180 -42.96 -59.16 7.50
C ALA A 180 -42.17 -58.04 6.80
N VAL A 181 -42.59 -56.78 6.99
CA VAL A 181 -41.92 -55.57 6.49
C VAL A 181 -40.47 -55.47 6.99
N ALA A 182 -40.19 -55.92 8.21
CA ALA A 182 -38.84 -56.00 8.77
C ALA A 182 -37.90 -56.96 8.01
N GLY A 183 -38.46 -57.91 7.24
CA GLY A 183 -37.72 -58.85 6.37
C GLY A 183 -37.40 -58.33 4.98
N LEU A 184 -37.88 -57.14 4.59
CA LEU A 184 -37.52 -56.52 3.31
C LEU A 184 -36.02 -56.22 3.25
N THR A 185 -35.42 -56.43 2.08
CA THR A 185 -34.07 -56.00 1.72
C THR A 185 -34.10 -54.63 1.02
N ALA A 186 -32.95 -53.94 0.94
CA ALA A 186 -32.86 -52.65 0.25
C ALA A 186 -33.31 -52.74 -1.23
N ALA A 187 -32.91 -53.81 -1.94
CA ALA A 187 -33.33 -54.02 -3.33
C ALA A 187 -34.85 -54.18 -3.46
N GLN A 188 -35.47 -54.94 -2.56
CA GLN A 188 -36.92 -55.11 -2.51
C GLN A 188 -37.65 -53.79 -2.17
N VAL A 189 -37.15 -52.99 -1.23
CA VAL A 189 -37.72 -51.65 -0.95
C VAL A 189 -37.67 -50.76 -2.18
N SER A 190 -36.56 -50.77 -2.94
CA SER A 190 -36.42 -49.98 -4.16
C SER A 190 -37.40 -50.38 -5.28
N ALA A 191 -37.89 -51.63 -5.27
CA ALA A 191 -38.86 -52.15 -6.24
C ALA A 191 -40.33 -51.82 -5.89
N ILE A 192 -40.62 -51.30 -4.70
CA ILE A 192 -41.99 -50.95 -4.28
C ILE A 192 -42.45 -49.69 -5.03
N ASN A 193 -43.39 -49.84 -5.97
CA ASN A 193 -43.90 -48.75 -6.82
C ASN A 193 -45.21 -48.10 -6.32
N VAL A 194 -45.67 -48.43 -5.10
CA VAL A 194 -46.88 -47.81 -4.54
C VAL A 194 -46.65 -46.41 -4.00
N ASN A 195 -47.73 -45.65 -3.82
CA ASN A 195 -47.69 -44.34 -3.19
C ASN A 195 -47.39 -44.44 -1.68
N LEU A 196 -46.18 -44.07 -1.25
CA LEU A 196 -45.78 -44.17 0.15
C LEU A 196 -46.55 -43.20 1.08
N SER A 197 -47.15 -42.12 0.56
CA SER A 197 -47.95 -41.18 1.39
C SER A 197 -49.19 -41.83 2.03
N GLY A 198 -49.66 -42.96 1.50
CA GLY A 198 -50.77 -43.73 2.05
C GLY A 198 -50.38 -44.73 3.16
N LEU A 199 -49.08 -44.98 3.38
CA LEU A 199 -48.63 -45.99 4.33
C LEU A 199 -48.60 -45.47 5.77
N PRO A 200 -49.00 -46.28 6.77
CA PRO A 200 -48.96 -45.87 8.17
C PRO A 200 -47.51 -45.77 8.67
N VAL A 201 -47.25 -44.85 9.61
CA VAL A 201 -45.94 -44.66 10.26
C VAL A 201 -45.37 -45.97 10.84
N ALA A 202 -46.23 -46.85 11.34
CA ALA A 202 -45.82 -48.17 11.86
C ALA A 202 -45.16 -49.07 10.79
N TRP A 203 -45.55 -48.93 9.53
CA TRP A 203 -44.96 -49.64 8.39
C TRP A 203 -43.55 -49.10 8.09
N LEU A 204 -43.41 -47.78 7.99
CA LEU A 204 -42.10 -47.13 7.77
C LEU A 204 -41.11 -47.46 8.91
N ASN A 205 -41.59 -47.47 10.15
CA ASN A 205 -40.81 -47.86 11.32
C ASN A 205 -40.51 -49.36 11.41
N ALA A 206 -41.21 -50.20 10.65
CA ALA A 206 -40.95 -51.63 10.62
C ALA A 206 -39.75 -52.00 9.75
N LEU A 207 -39.44 -51.22 8.71
CA LEU A 207 -38.26 -51.41 7.84
C LEU A 207 -36.98 -51.61 8.66
N SER A 208 -36.16 -52.59 8.30
CA SER A 208 -34.86 -52.80 8.93
C SER A 208 -33.90 -51.63 8.59
N THR A 209 -32.91 -51.40 9.44
CA THR A 209 -31.91 -50.34 9.22
C THR A 209 -31.08 -50.56 7.96
N THR A 210 -30.97 -51.81 7.50
CA THR A 210 -30.35 -52.20 6.23
C THR A 210 -31.28 -52.07 5.02
N ALA A 211 -32.60 -51.97 5.21
CA ALA A 211 -33.57 -51.77 4.14
C ALA A 211 -33.84 -50.29 3.82
N ILE A 212 -33.74 -49.41 4.82
CA ILE A 212 -33.95 -47.96 4.69
C ILE A 212 -33.10 -47.31 3.58
N PRO A 213 -31.80 -47.65 3.40
CA PRO A 213 -31.01 -47.16 2.27
C PRO A 213 -31.56 -47.53 0.87
N GLY A 214 -32.48 -48.49 0.76
CA GLY A 214 -33.17 -48.84 -0.48
C GLY A 214 -34.31 -47.91 -0.89
N LEU A 215 -34.69 -46.93 -0.04
CA LEU A 215 -35.68 -45.92 -0.41
C LEU A 215 -35.12 -44.98 -1.49
N THR A 216 -35.78 -44.95 -2.63
CA THR A 216 -35.46 -44.12 -3.79
C THR A 216 -35.88 -42.66 -3.61
N ASP A 217 -35.29 -41.75 -4.38
CA ASP A 217 -35.59 -40.32 -4.29
C ASP A 217 -37.07 -40.00 -4.53
N VAL A 218 -37.71 -40.71 -5.47
CA VAL A 218 -39.15 -40.59 -5.77
C VAL A 218 -40.01 -41.05 -4.59
N GLN A 219 -39.64 -42.16 -3.94
CA GLN A 219 -40.32 -42.67 -2.75
C GLN A 219 -40.19 -41.70 -1.57
N LEU A 220 -39.00 -41.13 -1.36
CA LEU A 220 -38.73 -40.18 -0.27
C LEU A 220 -39.49 -38.86 -0.46
N GLY A 221 -39.53 -38.34 -1.69
CA GLY A 221 -40.30 -37.13 -2.03
C GLY A 221 -41.82 -37.28 -1.91
N GLN A 222 -42.35 -38.50 -1.78
CA GLN A 222 -43.77 -38.74 -1.49
C GLN A 222 -44.11 -38.69 0.01
N LEU A 223 -43.13 -38.76 0.92
CA LEU A 223 -43.40 -38.84 2.35
C LEU A 223 -43.93 -37.51 2.90
N THR A 224 -45.06 -37.58 3.61
CA THR A 224 -45.66 -36.41 4.27
C THR A 224 -44.85 -35.98 5.49
N ALA A 225 -44.90 -34.70 5.84
CA ALA A 225 -44.25 -34.17 7.05
C ALA A 225 -44.68 -34.92 8.34
N ALA A 226 -45.93 -35.38 8.41
CA ALA A 226 -46.44 -36.19 9.52
C ALA A 226 -45.83 -37.61 9.56
N GLN A 227 -45.58 -38.23 8.40
CA GLN A 227 -44.88 -39.51 8.33
C GLN A 227 -43.42 -39.34 8.75
N VAL A 228 -42.72 -38.33 8.22
CA VAL A 228 -41.33 -37.99 8.57
C VAL A 228 -41.19 -37.71 10.08
N ALA A 229 -42.12 -36.96 10.68
CA ALA A 229 -42.17 -36.71 12.12
C ALA A 229 -42.33 -37.97 12.97
N GLY A 230 -43.00 -39.00 12.44
CA GLY A 230 -43.22 -40.29 13.09
C GLY A 230 -42.09 -41.31 12.90
N MET A 231 -41.10 -41.04 12.03
CA MET A 231 -40.01 -41.98 11.74
C MET A 231 -39.00 -42.05 12.90
N THR A 232 -38.74 -43.25 13.40
CA THR A 232 -37.81 -43.51 14.53
C THR A 232 -36.42 -43.93 14.09
N LYS A 233 -36.21 -44.18 12.79
CA LYS A 233 -34.97 -44.73 12.20
C LYS A 233 -34.28 -43.79 11.20
N LEU A 234 -34.53 -42.48 11.30
CA LEU A 234 -33.91 -41.45 10.44
C LEU A 234 -32.37 -41.56 10.40
N SER A 235 -31.74 -41.98 11.51
CA SER A 235 -30.29 -42.20 11.62
C SER A 235 -29.71 -43.32 10.73
N SER A 236 -30.56 -44.11 10.05
CA SER A 236 -30.13 -45.13 9.07
C SER A 236 -30.14 -44.62 7.62
N MET A 237 -30.49 -43.34 7.40
CA MET A 237 -30.52 -42.71 6.07
C MET A 237 -29.18 -42.08 5.72
N THR A 238 -28.89 -41.96 4.42
CA THR A 238 -27.78 -41.13 3.93
C THR A 238 -28.13 -39.64 4.01
N SER A 239 -27.12 -38.77 3.92
CA SER A 239 -27.31 -37.31 3.83
C SER A 239 -28.20 -36.91 2.65
N ALA A 240 -27.95 -37.50 1.47
CA ALA A 240 -28.74 -37.27 0.26
C ALA A 240 -30.21 -37.65 0.44
N GLN A 241 -30.50 -38.83 1.01
CA GLN A 241 -31.87 -39.27 1.27
C GLN A 241 -32.59 -38.39 2.30
N PHE A 242 -31.87 -37.89 3.31
CA PHE A 242 -32.45 -36.99 4.31
C PHE A 242 -32.78 -35.61 3.72
N GLY A 243 -31.96 -35.10 2.80
CA GLY A 243 -32.17 -33.82 2.12
C GLY A 243 -33.42 -33.73 1.25
N LEU A 244 -34.02 -34.88 0.91
CA LEU A 244 -35.27 -34.99 0.14
C LEU A 244 -36.55 -34.94 1.01
N LEU A 245 -36.42 -35.06 2.32
CA LEU A 245 -37.58 -35.13 3.22
C LEU A 245 -38.15 -33.75 3.56
N ASN A 246 -39.46 -33.66 3.76
CA ASN A 246 -40.05 -32.50 4.42
C ASN A 246 -39.88 -32.62 5.95
N ILE A 247 -38.87 -31.94 6.49
CA ILE A 247 -38.54 -31.98 7.92
C ILE A 247 -39.27 -30.95 8.79
N SER A 248 -40.15 -30.11 8.22
CA SER A 248 -40.90 -29.08 8.97
C SER A 248 -41.77 -29.64 10.11
N GLY A 249 -42.17 -30.92 10.01
CA GLY A 249 -42.91 -31.64 11.05
C GLY A 249 -42.05 -32.20 12.19
N LEU A 250 -40.71 -32.17 12.11
CA LEU A 250 -39.85 -32.74 13.14
C LEU A 250 -39.96 -31.96 14.47
N THR A 251 -40.08 -32.70 15.58
CA THR A 251 -40.05 -32.08 16.92
C THR A 251 -38.65 -31.59 17.28
N THR A 252 -38.56 -30.61 18.18
CA THR A 252 -37.28 -30.14 18.75
C THR A 252 -36.45 -31.27 19.35
N SER A 253 -37.08 -32.24 20.04
CA SER A 253 -36.39 -33.42 20.57
C SER A 253 -35.88 -34.37 19.48
N THR A 254 -36.45 -34.37 18.28
CA THR A 254 -35.97 -35.16 17.14
C THR A 254 -34.79 -34.45 16.49
N ILE A 255 -34.90 -33.13 16.26
CA ILE A 255 -33.85 -32.29 15.66
C ILE A 255 -32.57 -32.32 16.52
N GLY A 256 -32.69 -32.16 17.84
CA GLY A 256 -31.57 -32.25 18.77
C GLY A 256 -30.90 -33.63 18.88
N LYS A 257 -31.42 -34.65 18.19
CA LYS A 257 -30.88 -36.02 18.14
C LYS A 257 -30.43 -36.46 16.73
N LEU A 258 -30.44 -35.55 15.74
CA LEU A 258 -29.92 -35.85 14.40
C LEU A 258 -28.41 -36.14 14.47
N SER A 259 -27.94 -37.10 13.67
CA SER A 259 -26.51 -37.41 13.57
C SER A 259 -25.79 -36.40 12.65
N GLN A 260 -24.46 -36.34 12.74
CA GLN A 260 -23.64 -35.51 11.85
C GLN A 260 -23.93 -35.78 10.36
N THR A 261 -24.16 -37.03 9.98
CA THR A 261 -24.54 -37.42 8.61
C THR A 261 -25.85 -36.76 8.16
N LEU A 262 -26.84 -36.64 9.05
CA LEU A 262 -28.11 -36.00 8.71
C LEU A 262 -28.00 -34.48 8.69
N TYR A 263 -27.22 -33.88 9.61
CA TYR A 263 -26.90 -32.43 9.56
C TYR A 263 -26.24 -32.04 8.23
N GLN A 264 -25.28 -32.83 7.74
CA GLN A 264 -24.65 -32.65 6.43
C GLN A 264 -25.60 -32.90 5.23
N GLY A 265 -26.79 -33.47 5.48
CA GLY A 265 -27.86 -33.62 4.50
C GLY A 265 -28.91 -32.52 4.51
N ILE A 266 -28.88 -31.59 5.47
CA ILE A 266 -29.87 -30.51 5.56
C ILE A 266 -29.67 -29.54 4.40
N THR A 267 -30.74 -29.25 3.68
CA THR A 267 -30.73 -28.31 2.54
C THR A 267 -31.20 -26.90 2.93
N ALA A 268 -30.84 -25.90 2.13
CA ALA A 268 -31.36 -24.53 2.27
C ALA A 268 -32.90 -24.47 2.27
N GLN A 269 -33.56 -25.26 1.42
CA GLN A 269 -35.03 -25.32 1.38
C GLN A 269 -35.62 -25.94 2.66
N GLN A 270 -34.94 -26.91 3.26
CA GLN A 270 -35.35 -27.46 4.54
C GLN A 270 -35.21 -26.44 5.66
N ILE A 271 -34.07 -25.71 5.75
CA ILE A 271 -33.87 -24.63 6.72
C ILE A 271 -34.97 -23.57 6.63
N SER A 272 -35.29 -23.07 5.43
CA SER A 272 -36.30 -22.01 5.28
C SER A 272 -37.72 -22.44 5.70
N SER A 273 -37.97 -23.75 5.85
CA SER A 273 -39.23 -24.32 6.34
C SER A 273 -39.32 -24.54 7.86
N LEU A 274 -38.21 -24.36 8.60
CA LEU A 274 -38.15 -24.57 10.05
C LEU A 274 -38.48 -23.30 10.84
N SER A 275 -39.18 -23.46 11.96
CA SER A 275 -39.36 -22.38 12.94
C SER A 275 -38.05 -22.05 13.68
N VAL A 276 -37.94 -20.82 14.21
CA VAL A 276 -36.83 -20.40 15.09
C VAL A 276 -36.61 -21.39 16.25
N THR A 277 -37.70 -21.91 16.83
CA THR A 277 -37.66 -22.90 17.91
C THR A 277 -37.09 -24.25 17.47
N GLN A 278 -37.32 -24.66 16.21
CA GLN A 278 -36.73 -25.87 15.63
C GLN A 278 -35.25 -25.67 15.29
N ILE A 279 -34.88 -24.50 14.77
CA ILE A 279 -33.49 -24.10 14.56
C ILE A 279 -32.73 -24.18 15.90
N ASN A 280 -33.19 -23.47 16.94
CA ASN A 280 -32.51 -23.44 18.25
C ASN A 280 -32.47 -24.79 18.99
N ALA A 281 -33.21 -25.80 18.52
CA ALA A 281 -33.12 -27.17 19.03
C ALA A 281 -31.97 -27.99 18.40
N MET A 282 -31.24 -27.46 17.42
CA MET A 282 -30.08 -28.11 16.80
C MET A 282 -28.88 -28.10 17.75
N ALA A 283 -28.61 -29.24 18.39
CA ALA A 283 -27.47 -29.41 19.31
C ALA A 283 -26.09 -29.21 18.64
N HIS A 284 -26.00 -29.42 17.32
CA HIS A 284 -24.75 -29.33 16.54
C HIS A 284 -24.97 -28.61 15.22
N ALA A 285 -25.54 -27.41 15.24
CA ALA A 285 -25.82 -26.62 14.04
C ALA A 285 -24.56 -26.40 13.15
N ASN A 286 -23.38 -26.35 13.76
CA ASN A 286 -22.08 -26.27 13.08
C ASN A 286 -21.69 -27.54 12.27
N TYR A 287 -22.50 -28.59 12.28
CA TYR A 287 -22.34 -29.78 11.43
C TYR A 287 -23.11 -29.69 10.10
N MET A 288 -23.87 -28.63 9.85
CA MET A 288 -24.50 -28.40 8.55
C MET A 288 -23.44 -28.04 7.49
N SER A 289 -23.78 -28.24 6.21
CA SER A 289 -22.97 -27.74 5.10
C SER A 289 -23.07 -26.21 5.01
N ASP A 290 -22.02 -25.56 4.49
CA ASP A 290 -22.02 -24.11 4.23
C ASP A 290 -23.20 -23.72 3.30
N THR A 291 -23.56 -24.58 2.34
CA THR A 291 -24.68 -24.36 1.40
C THR A 291 -26.06 -24.36 2.06
N ALA A 292 -26.21 -24.91 3.26
CA ALA A 292 -27.47 -24.83 4.01
C ALA A 292 -27.73 -23.40 4.52
N ALA A 293 -26.69 -22.57 4.68
CA ALA A 293 -26.80 -21.19 5.16
C ALA A 293 -27.72 -20.33 4.27
N ALA A 294 -27.74 -20.58 2.96
CA ALA A 294 -28.59 -19.86 2.00
C ALA A 294 -30.10 -20.00 2.26
N GLY A 295 -30.50 -20.96 3.10
CA GLY A 295 -31.87 -21.15 3.55
C GLY A 295 -32.30 -20.27 4.73
N PHE A 296 -31.36 -19.68 5.46
CA PHE A 296 -31.67 -18.91 6.66
C PHE A 296 -32.33 -17.58 6.30
N THR A 297 -33.46 -17.30 6.94
CA THR A 297 -34.13 -15.99 6.89
C THR A 297 -33.55 -15.02 7.93
N ALA A 298 -33.77 -13.73 7.73
CA ALA A 298 -33.40 -12.69 8.70
C ALA A 298 -34.01 -12.94 10.09
N GLU A 299 -35.27 -13.39 10.16
CA GLU A 299 -35.94 -13.71 11.43
C GLU A 299 -35.32 -14.95 12.11
N GLN A 300 -34.92 -15.96 11.34
CA GLN A 300 -34.21 -17.12 11.87
C GLN A 300 -32.83 -16.77 12.42
N ILE A 301 -32.07 -15.89 11.77
CA ILE A 301 -30.76 -15.44 12.28
C ILE A 301 -30.91 -14.51 13.49
N ALA A 302 -31.82 -13.53 13.45
CA ALA A 302 -32.07 -12.63 14.58
C ALA A 302 -32.54 -13.38 15.84
N GLY A 303 -33.31 -14.46 15.66
CA GLY A 303 -33.82 -15.30 16.74
C GLY A 303 -32.95 -16.51 17.10
N CYS A 304 -31.82 -16.75 16.42
CA CYS A 304 -31.01 -17.93 16.73
C CYS A 304 -30.21 -17.76 18.04
N THR A 305 -29.94 -18.87 18.73
CA THR A 305 -29.13 -18.91 19.96
C THR A 305 -27.88 -19.77 19.80
N PHE A 306 -27.39 -19.92 18.56
CA PHE A 306 -26.15 -20.63 18.27
C PHE A 306 -24.97 -19.72 18.55
N ASN A 307 -23.88 -20.28 19.08
CA ASN A 307 -22.63 -19.54 19.18
C ASN A 307 -21.93 -19.52 17.81
N PHE A 308 -21.70 -18.32 17.26
CA PHE A 308 -21.22 -18.13 15.89
C PHE A 308 -19.75 -18.52 15.69
N TYR A 309 -18.98 -18.71 16.78
CA TYR A 309 -17.58 -19.16 16.74
C TYR A 309 -17.39 -20.47 15.94
N TRP A 310 -18.39 -21.35 15.90
CA TRP A 310 -18.25 -22.68 15.31
C TRP A 310 -18.50 -22.74 13.79
N PHE A 311 -19.15 -21.75 13.19
CA PHE A 311 -19.42 -21.72 11.75
C PHE A 311 -18.19 -21.30 10.94
N SER A 312 -18.13 -21.69 9.66
CA SER A 312 -17.04 -21.33 8.75
C SER A 312 -17.26 -19.92 8.16
N ALA A 313 -16.24 -19.34 7.55
CA ALA A 313 -16.42 -18.14 6.71
C ALA A 313 -17.27 -18.45 5.46
N GLY A 314 -17.19 -19.68 4.92
CA GLY A 314 -18.02 -20.13 3.82
C GLY A 314 -19.51 -20.19 4.17
N TRP A 315 -19.86 -20.58 5.40
CA TRP A 315 -21.23 -20.56 5.91
C TRP A 315 -21.75 -19.13 6.00
N LEU A 316 -20.95 -18.20 6.57
CA LEU A 316 -21.30 -16.78 6.62
C LEU A 316 -21.51 -16.19 5.23
N ASN A 317 -20.62 -16.50 4.28
CA ASN A 317 -20.70 -16.05 2.88
C ASN A 317 -21.80 -16.74 2.05
N ASN A 318 -22.48 -17.76 2.58
CA ASN A 318 -23.65 -18.38 1.94
C ASN A 318 -24.98 -17.85 2.49
N LEU A 319 -24.98 -16.99 3.51
CA LEU A 319 -26.20 -16.31 3.95
C LEU A 319 -26.72 -15.37 2.84
N SER A 320 -28.01 -15.05 2.88
CA SER A 320 -28.48 -13.85 2.15
C SER A 320 -28.01 -12.59 2.89
N THR A 321 -27.79 -11.49 2.17
CA THR A 321 -27.36 -10.22 2.80
C THR A 321 -28.33 -9.74 3.88
N ALA A 322 -29.64 -9.94 3.69
CA ALA A 322 -30.66 -9.66 4.70
C ALA A 322 -30.55 -10.58 5.94
N ALA A 323 -30.16 -11.84 5.77
CA ALA A 323 -29.90 -12.75 6.88
C ALA A 323 -28.58 -12.44 7.60
N PHE A 324 -27.54 -12.04 6.88
CA PHE A 324 -26.27 -11.59 7.44
C PHE A 324 -26.41 -10.27 8.24
N GLN A 325 -27.22 -9.33 7.75
CA GLN A 325 -27.56 -8.08 8.47
C GLN A 325 -28.35 -8.32 9.76
N ALA A 326 -28.99 -9.48 9.91
CA ALA A 326 -29.70 -9.86 11.13
C ALA A 326 -28.78 -10.46 12.22
N ILE A 327 -27.49 -10.67 11.95
CA ILE A 327 -26.52 -11.10 12.97
C ILE A 327 -26.30 -9.94 13.95
N SER A 328 -26.57 -10.17 15.24
CA SER A 328 -26.38 -9.18 16.31
C SER A 328 -24.89 -8.86 16.52
N CYS A 329 -24.60 -7.69 17.11
CA CYS A 329 -23.24 -7.32 17.48
C CYS A 329 -22.60 -8.35 18.44
N ASP A 330 -23.40 -8.95 19.34
CA ASP A 330 -22.93 -10.00 20.24
C ASP A 330 -22.46 -11.24 19.46
N HIS A 331 -23.27 -11.73 18.51
CA HIS A 331 -22.88 -12.86 17.65
C HIS A 331 -21.71 -12.53 16.73
N LEU A 332 -21.61 -11.31 16.18
CA LEU A 332 -20.43 -10.88 15.41
C LEU A 332 -19.14 -10.92 16.25
N ASN A 333 -19.24 -10.64 17.55
CA ASN A 333 -18.10 -10.71 18.48
C ASN A 333 -17.72 -12.15 18.90
N GLU A 334 -18.57 -13.14 18.65
CA GLU A 334 -18.21 -14.57 18.78
C GLU A 334 -17.40 -15.09 17.58
N ILE A 335 -17.49 -14.41 16.42
CA ILE A 335 -16.76 -14.79 15.21
C ILE A 335 -15.29 -14.40 15.36
N SER A 336 -14.38 -15.37 15.17
CA SER A 336 -12.95 -15.10 15.23
C SER A 336 -12.50 -14.14 14.12
N SER A 337 -11.52 -13.28 14.40
CA SER A 337 -11.02 -12.29 13.44
C SER A 337 -10.58 -12.90 12.09
N ALA A 338 -10.01 -14.10 12.10
CA ALA A 338 -9.64 -14.81 10.87
C ALA A 338 -10.86 -15.18 9.98
N LYS A 339 -12.05 -15.37 10.56
CA LYS A 339 -13.30 -15.65 9.82
C LYS A 339 -13.96 -14.36 9.34
N LEU A 340 -13.95 -13.30 10.13
CA LEU A 340 -14.39 -11.96 9.70
C LEU A 340 -13.53 -11.44 8.54
N GLY A 341 -12.21 -11.58 8.61
CA GLY A 341 -11.28 -11.24 7.53
C GLY A 341 -11.39 -12.11 6.27
N ALA A 342 -12.18 -13.20 6.31
CA ALA A 342 -12.43 -14.11 5.20
C ALA A 342 -13.86 -13.98 4.63
N LEU A 343 -14.60 -12.94 5.04
CA LEU A 343 -15.86 -12.56 4.40
C LEU A 343 -15.61 -12.09 2.96
N ASP A 344 -16.54 -12.39 2.05
CA ASP A 344 -16.47 -11.87 0.69
C ASP A 344 -16.92 -10.40 0.61
N ASN A 345 -16.61 -9.75 -0.51
CA ASN A 345 -16.93 -8.33 -0.72
C ASN A 345 -18.44 -8.02 -0.65
N THR A 346 -19.32 -8.98 -0.94
CA THR A 346 -20.79 -8.81 -0.85
C THR A 346 -21.22 -8.73 0.62
N HIS A 347 -20.65 -9.59 1.47
CA HIS A 347 -20.93 -9.62 2.91
C HIS A 347 -20.25 -8.47 3.65
N MET A 348 -19.05 -8.06 3.22
CA MET A 348 -18.41 -6.82 3.69
C MET A 348 -19.25 -5.57 3.34
N ALA A 349 -19.81 -5.50 2.13
CA ALA A 349 -20.72 -4.43 1.72
C ALA A 349 -22.07 -4.44 2.48
N ALA A 350 -22.50 -5.61 2.96
CA ALA A 350 -23.74 -5.78 3.69
C ALA A 350 -23.65 -5.37 5.17
N LEU A 351 -22.45 -5.21 5.75
CA LEU A 351 -22.28 -4.77 7.15
C LEU A 351 -22.96 -3.42 7.39
N THR A 352 -23.80 -3.35 8.42
CA THR A 352 -24.44 -2.10 8.84
C THR A 352 -23.49 -1.24 9.70
N ALA A 353 -23.82 0.05 9.84
CA ALA A 353 -23.10 0.96 10.72
C ALA A 353 -23.03 0.45 12.18
N ASP A 354 -24.14 -0.01 12.74
CA ASP A 354 -24.18 -0.52 14.11
C ASP A 354 -23.35 -1.81 14.27
N GLN A 355 -23.36 -2.69 13.26
CA GLN A 355 -22.51 -3.89 13.23
C GLN A 355 -21.02 -3.52 13.19
N LEU A 356 -20.60 -2.59 12.32
CA LEU A 356 -19.22 -2.13 12.21
C LEU A 356 -18.72 -1.44 13.48
N ALA A 357 -19.50 -0.53 14.07
CA ALA A 357 -19.19 0.08 15.35
C ALA A 357 -19.14 -0.96 16.50
N GLY A 358 -19.96 -2.01 16.43
CA GLY A 358 -20.07 -3.06 17.44
C GLY A 358 -19.00 -4.17 17.40
N ILE A 359 -18.21 -4.29 16.32
CA ILE A 359 -17.14 -5.30 16.22
C ILE A 359 -15.96 -4.93 17.13
N THR A 360 -15.80 -5.62 18.25
CA THR A 360 -14.70 -5.43 19.21
C THR A 360 -13.44 -6.25 18.86
N THR A 361 -13.52 -7.14 17.87
CA THR A 361 -12.39 -7.96 17.41
C THR A 361 -11.40 -7.12 16.59
N SER A 362 -10.18 -7.64 16.36
CA SER A 362 -9.11 -6.85 15.73
C SER A 362 -9.37 -6.59 14.24
N PHE A 363 -9.66 -5.33 13.89
CA PHE A 363 -9.81 -4.83 12.50
C PHE A 363 -8.57 -5.07 11.61
N SER A 364 -7.42 -5.42 12.20
CA SER A 364 -6.21 -5.83 11.49
C SER A 364 -6.37 -7.10 10.64
N CYS A 365 -7.50 -7.81 10.73
CA CYS A 365 -7.78 -9.01 9.93
C CYS A 365 -8.33 -8.72 8.53
N PHE A 366 -8.88 -7.53 8.27
CA PHE A 366 -9.42 -7.17 6.97
C PHE A 366 -8.31 -6.78 5.98
N SER A 367 -8.44 -7.19 4.72
CA SER A 367 -7.60 -6.67 3.63
C SER A 367 -8.08 -5.29 3.17
N ALA A 368 -7.22 -4.55 2.48
CA ALA A 368 -7.63 -3.30 1.82
C ALA A 368 -8.84 -3.46 0.88
N SER A 369 -8.93 -4.58 0.14
CA SER A 369 -10.07 -4.87 -0.74
C SER A 369 -11.38 -5.11 0.03
N ALA A 370 -11.30 -5.75 1.20
CA ALA A 370 -12.45 -5.96 2.07
C ALA A 370 -12.91 -4.63 2.70
N LEU A 371 -11.97 -3.79 3.14
CA LEU A 371 -12.26 -2.45 3.66
C LEU A 371 -12.92 -1.56 2.61
N ASN A 372 -12.37 -1.51 1.38
CA ASN A 372 -12.94 -0.76 0.25
C ASN A 372 -14.27 -1.35 -0.29
N SER A 373 -14.70 -2.52 0.20
CA SER A 373 -16.01 -3.10 -0.14
C SER A 373 -17.11 -2.71 0.85
N ILE A 374 -16.77 -2.18 2.02
CA ILE A 374 -17.74 -1.60 2.96
C ILE A 374 -18.39 -0.38 2.27
N THR A 375 -19.65 -0.05 2.59
CA THR A 375 -20.23 1.21 2.08
C THR A 375 -19.62 2.40 2.83
N THR A 376 -19.33 3.52 2.17
CA THR A 376 -18.72 4.69 2.83
C THR A 376 -19.54 5.20 4.04
N THR A 377 -20.87 5.14 3.97
CA THR A 377 -21.78 5.44 5.09
C THR A 377 -21.61 4.48 6.27
N ALA A 378 -21.42 3.18 6.02
CA ALA A 378 -21.15 2.22 7.08
C ALA A 378 -19.71 2.34 7.61
N PHE A 379 -18.74 2.63 6.73
CA PHE A 379 -17.35 2.86 7.09
C PHE A 379 -17.18 4.05 8.05
N GLN A 380 -18.00 5.10 7.90
CA GLN A 380 -18.05 6.23 8.85
C GLN A 380 -18.36 5.84 10.30
N SER A 381 -18.96 4.68 10.55
CA SER A 381 -19.30 4.21 11.90
C SER A 381 -18.10 3.65 12.69
N ILE A 382 -16.97 3.34 12.02
CA ILE A 382 -15.82 2.74 12.69
C ILE A 382 -15.25 3.70 13.74
N THR A 383 -15.08 3.22 14.95
CA THR A 383 -14.46 3.99 16.05
C THR A 383 -13.00 4.30 15.73
N SER A 384 -12.48 5.41 16.26
CA SER A 384 -11.06 5.75 16.13
C SER A 384 -10.13 4.66 16.67
N ALA A 385 -10.60 3.85 17.63
CA ALA A 385 -9.86 2.70 18.15
C ALA A 385 -9.74 1.57 17.12
N GLN A 386 -10.81 1.27 16.35
CA GLN A 386 -10.79 0.31 15.25
C GLN A 386 -9.95 0.82 14.07
N LEU A 387 -10.06 2.10 13.72
CA LEU A 387 -9.26 2.74 12.67
C LEU A 387 -7.76 2.62 12.93
N ASN A 388 -7.32 2.83 14.18
CA ASN A 388 -5.94 2.61 14.61
C ASN A 388 -5.50 1.13 14.71
N LYS A 389 -6.36 0.17 14.33
CA LYS A 389 -5.99 -1.25 14.12
C LYS A 389 -5.87 -1.61 12.64
N ILE A 390 -6.22 -0.71 11.72
CA ILE A 390 -5.91 -0.89 10.30
C ILE A 390 -4.40 -0.71 10.11
N SER A 391 -3.76 -1.64 9.39
CA SER A 391 -2.32 -1.56 9.12
C SER A 391 -2.00 -0.38 8.21
N THR A 392 -0.78 0.17 8.32
CA THR A 392 -0.33 1.28 7.46
C THR A 392 -0.45 0.95 5.97
N ALA A 393 -0.16 -0.30 5.58
CA ALA A 393 -0.31 -0.77 4.20
C ALA A 393 -1.77 -0.84 3.74
N ASN A 394 -2.70 -1.29 4.59
CA ASN A 394 -4.12 -1.30 4.24
C ASN A 394 -4.70 0.13 4.22
N LEU A 395 -4.26 1.00 5.12
CA LEU A 395 -4.65 2.40 5.18
C LEU A 395 -4.22 3.16 3.92
N ALA A 396 -2.98 2.96 3.47
CA ALA A 396 -2.46 3.52 2.21
C ALA A 396 -3.10 2.91 0.95
N ALA A 397 -3.81 1.78 1.08
CA ALA A 397 -4.54 1.12 0.00
C ALA A 397 -6.07 1.33 0.07
N LEU A 398 -6.55 2.20 0.97
CA LEU A 398 -7.93 2.68 0.93
C LEU A 398 -8.16 3.54 -0.32
N ASP A 399 -9.35 3.42 -0.91
CA ASP A 399 -9.73 4.28 -2.03
C ASP A 399 -10.09 5.71 -1.59
N ASN A 400 -10.14 6.62 -2.56
CA ASN A 400 -10.37 8.04 -2.32
C ASN A 400 -11.75 8.33 -1.71
N ASN A 401 -12.78 7.50 -1.97
CA ASN A 401 -14.11 7.69 -1.40
C ASN A 401 -14.12 7.31 0.09
N HIS A 402 -13.42 6.24 0.46
CA HIS A 402 -13.25 5.81 1.85
C HIS A 402 -12.43 6.79 2.68
N LEU A 403 -11.35 7.34 2.12
CA LEU A 403 -10.55 8.39 2.76
C LEU A 403 -11.37 9.69 2.94
N SER A 404 -12.08 10.14 1.89
CA SER A 404 -12.94 11.34 1.94
C SER A 404 -14.16 11.17 2.86
N ALA A 405 -14.53 9.93 3.19
CA ALA A 405 -15.63 9.65 4.10
C ALA A 405 -15.24 9.78 5.59
N LEU A 406 -13.94 9.76 5.93
CA LEU A 406 -13.49 9.86 7.33
C LEU A 406 -13.87 11.21 7.94
N THR A 407 -14.45 11.16 9.15
CA THR A 407 -14.80 12.36 9.92
C THR A 407 -13.58 13.01 10.55
N ALA A 408 -13.64 14.32 10.81
CA ALA A 408 -12.60 15.05 11.52
C ALA A 408 -12.19 14.40 12.87
N THR A 409 -13.15 13.81 13.60
CA THR A 409 -12.89 13.09 14.87
C THR A 409 -12.16 11.77 14.68
N GLN A 410 -12.40 11.06 13.57
CA GLN A 410 -11.61 9.88 13.21
C GLN A 410 -10.18 10.30 12.84
N VAL A 411 -10.04 11.27 11.94
CA VAL A 411 -8.74 11.81 11.48
C VAL A 411 -7.90 12.35 12.64
N SER A 412 -8.51 13.10 13.57
CA SER A 412 -7.81 13.68 14.72
C SER A 412 -7.19 12.65 15.68
N ALA A 413 -7.70 11.43 15.65
CA ALA A 413 -7.25 10.32 16.47
C ALA A 413 -6.34 9.32 15.73
N MET A 414 -6.08 9.50 14.43
CA MET A 414 -5.26 8.58 13.62
C MET A 414 -3.77 8.65 14.00
N THR A 415 -3.17 7.51 14.36
CA THR A 415 -1.73 7.40 14.66
C THR A 415 -0.85 7.19 13.43
N HIS A 416 -1.44 7.08 12.23
CA HIS A 416 -0.77 6.61 11.01
C HIS A 416 -0.91 7.55 9.80
N LEU A 417 -1.18 8.84 10.02
CA LEU A 417 -1.31 9.85 8.96
C LEU A 417 -0.08 9.95 8.04
N SER A 418 1.13 9.60 8.53
CA SER A 418 2.36 9.56 7.74
C SER A 418 2.51 8.35 6.80
N ALA A 419 1.53 7.44 6.79
CA ALA A 419 1.51 6.32 5.85
C ALA A 419 0.79 6.64 4.53
N LEU A 420 0.07 7.76 4.46
CA LEU A 420 -0.67 8.21 3.29
C LEU A 420 0.24 8.98 2.32
N SER A 421 -0.08 8.94 1.02
CA SER A 421 0.51 9.87 0.04
C SER A 421 0.00 11.31 0.24
N SER A 422 0.68 12.28 -0.37
CA SER A 422 0.24 13.68 -0.39
C SER A 422 -1.20 13.82 -0.92
N ASP A 423 -1.51 13.17 -2.04
CA ASP A 423 -2.86 13.20 -2.64
C ASP A 423 -3.92 12.60 -1.72
N GLN A 424 -3.60 11.50 -1.02
CA GLN A 424 -4.51 10.85 -0.07
C GLN A 424 -4.73 11.70 1.19
N PHE A 425 -3.69 12.38 1.68
CA PHE A 425 -3.80 13.31 2.80
C PHE A 425 -4.68 14.53 2.47
N GLY A 426 -4.64 15.00 1.22
CA GLY A 426 -5.49 16.08 0.70
C GLY A 426 -7.00 15.80 0.71
N LEU A 427 -7.41 14.54 0.88
CA LEU A 427 -8.83 14.12 0.96
C LEU A 427 -9.41 14.19 2.38
N LEU A 428 -8.57 14.31 3.42
CA LEU A 428 -9.01 14.19 4.81
C LEU A 428 -9.58 15.51 5.37
N ASP A 429 -10.61 15.41 6.22
CA ASP A 429 -10.98 16.52 7.09
C ASP A 429 -10.01 16.62 8.26
N ILE A 430 -9.05 17.54 8.15
CA ILE A 430 -7.99 17.78 9.14
C ILE A 430 -8.36 18.83 10.21
N SER A 431 -9.57 19.40 10.14
CA SER A 431 -9.96 20.56 10.98
C SER A 431 -9.89 20.31 12.48
N ALA A 432 -10.06 19.06 12.93
CA ALA A 432 -10.02 18.69 14.35
C ALA A 432 -8.65 18.17 14.85
N LEU A 433 -7.58 18.21 14.04
CA LEU A 433 -6.25 17.75 14.49
C LEU A 433 -5.71 18.62 15.65
N PRO A 434 -5.20 18.02 16.75
CA PRO A 434 -4.55 18.81 17.79
C PRO A 434 -3.24 19.42 17.26
N THR A 435 -2.87 20.60 17.77
CA THR A 435 -1.63 21.30 17.42
C THR A 435 -0.37 20.43 17.60
N THR A 436 -0.39 19.50 18.56
CA THR A 436 0.69 18.52 18.78
C THR A 436 0.85 17.50 17.65
N ALA A 437 -0.23 17.18 16.92
CA ALA A 437 -0.16 16.30 15.75
C ALA A 437 0.37 17.05 14.51
N ILE A 438 -0.06 18.30 14.32
CA ILE A 438 0.41 19.18 13.23
C ILE A 438 1.91 19.49 13.39
N ALA A 439 2.35 19.76 14.61
CA ALA A 439 3.76 19.94 14.97
C ALA A 439 4.64 18.68 14.76
N GLY A 440 4.04 17.53 14.43
CA GLY A 440 4.70 16.26 14.10
C GLY A 440 4.63 15.86 12.62
N TRP A 441 3.99 16.66 11.76
CA TRP A 441 3.88 16.39 10.31
C TRP A 441 5.25 16.27 9.63
N LYS A 442 5.27 15.52 8.52
CA LYS A 442 6.40 15.38 7.60
C LYS A 442 6.07 16.04 6.26
N GLN A 443 7.06 16.16 5.39
CA GLN A 443 6.93 16.89 4.11
C GLN A 443 5.72 16.44 3.28
N ALA A 444 5.41 15.14 3.23
CA ALA A 444 4.25 14.61 2.50
C ALA A 444 2.90 15.20 2.97
N GLN A 445 2.70 15.38 4.28
CA GLN A 445 1.47 16.01 4.79
C GLN A 445 1.39 17.49 4.40
N TYR A 446 2.50 18.23 4.46
CA TYR A 446 2.52 19.62 4.01
C TYR A 446 2.23 19.72 2.50
N SER A 447 2.92 18.92 1.68
CA SER A 447 2.73 18.89 0.23
C SER A 447 1.34 18.43 -0.21
N GLY A 448 0.64 17.66 0.63
CA GLY A 448 -0.73 17.21 0.40
C GLY A 448 -1.83 18.21 0.79
N LEU A 449 -1.50 19.33 1.45
CA LEU A 449 -2.49 20.30 1.87
C LEU A 449 -3.19 20.97 0.69
N THR A 450 -4.51 21.10 0.80
CA THR A 450 -5.34 21.86 -0.14
C THR A 450 -5.72 23.23 0.42
N ALA A 451 -6.06 24.18 -0.46
CA ALA A 451 -6.63 25.48 -0.06
C ALA A 451 -7.90 25.32 0.80
N GLN A 452 -8.74 24.31 0.50
CA GLN A 452 -9.94 24.06 1.30
C GLN A 452 -9.59 23.62 2.72
N GLN A 453 -8.68 22.66 2.89
CA GLN A 453 -8.20 22.24 4.21
C GLN A 453 -7.52 23.40 4.96
N MET A 454 -6.69 24.18 4.28
CA MET A 454 -6.07 25.38 4.86
C MET A 454 -7.13 26.33 5.43
N SER A 455 -8.24 26.55 4.73
CA SER A 455 -9.34 27.41 5.20
C SER A 455 -10.08 26.89 6.45
N THR A 456 -9.97 25.60 6.80
CA THR A 456 -10.66 25.01 7.96
C THR A 456 -9.83 24.94 9.23
N LEU A 457 -8.52 25.15 9.14
CA LEU A 457 -7.62 25.17 10.31
C LEU A 457 -7.84 26.42 11.17
N SER A 458 -7.54 26.33 12.47
CA SER A 458 -7.52 27.46 13.40
C SER A 458 -6.18 28.22 13.31
N PRO A 459 -6.14 29.50 13.71
CA PRO A 459 -4.89 30.25 13.90
C PRO A 459 -3.82 29.49 14.69
N GLU A 460 -4.21 28.81 15.78
CA GLU A 460 -3.31 28.02 16.62
C GLU A 460 -2.77 26.76 15.90
N GLN A 461 -3.59 26.14 15.04
CA GLN A 461 -3.16 25.03 14.18
C GLN A 461 -2.13 25.49 13.14
N ILE A 462 -2.34 26.64 12.49
CA ILE A 462 -1.34 27.25 11.59
C ILE A 462 -0.04 27.55 12.33
N GLN A 463 -0.13 28.21 13.49
CA GLN A 463 1.04 28.56 14.30
C GLN A 463 1.82 27.34 14.82
N SER A 464 1.16 26.18 14.94
CA SER A 464 1.82 24.93 15.36
C SER A 464 2.65 24.23 14.27
N MET A 465 2.58 24.69 13.01
CA MET A 465 3.39 24.16 11.91
C MET A 465 4.88 24.48 12.11
N LYS A 466 5.72 23.46 12.15
CA LYS A 466 7.17 23.61 12.28
C LYS A 466 7.89 23.90 10.96
N HIS A 467 7.30 23.50 9.83
CA HIS A 467 7.89 23.61 8.51
C HIS A 467 6.98 24.33 7.51
N PRO A 468 6.56 25.58 7.78
CA PRO A 468 5.74 26.38 6.86
C PRO A 468 6.38 26.55 5.46
N GLU A 469 7.71 26.40 5.34
CA GLU A 469 8.46 26.39 4.08
C GLU A 469 8.06 25.25 3.13
N TRP A 470 7.44 24.17 3.63
CA TRP A 470 6.96 23.05 2.81
C TRP A 470 5.52 23.21 2.30
N LEU A 471 4.83 24.32 2.63
CA LEU A 471 3.46 24.57 2.19
C LEU A 471 3.38 24.81 0.67
N PRO A 472 2.51 24.11 -0.08
CA PRO A 472 2.26 24.43 -1.48
C PRO A 472 1.73 25.86 -1.62
N VAL A 473 2.27 26.66 -2.55
CA VAL A 473 1.83 28.05 -2.78
C VAL A 473 0.32 28.16 -3.06
N SER A 474 -0.29 27.10 -3.61
CA SER A 474 -1.73 27.01 -3.87
C SER A 474 -2.61 27.06 -2.61
N VAL A 475 -2.09 26.72 -1.42
CA VAL A 475 -2.90 26.75 -0.17
C VAL A 475 -3.18 28.17 0.31
N ALA A 476 -2.34 29.14 -0.08
CA ALA A 476 -2.46 30.54 0.32
C ALA A 476 -3.83 31.15 -0.04
N GLY A 477 -4.41 30.76 -1.18
CA GLY A 477 -5.73 31.21 -1.62
C GLY A 477 -6.88 30.73 -0.74
N GLY A 478 -6.62 29.74 0.13
CA GLY A 478 -7.56 29.27 1.16
C GLY A 478 -7.41 29.97 2.51
N MET A 479 -6.34 30.74 2.73
CA MET A 479 -6.10 31.35 4.04
C MET A 479 -7.07 32.49 4.33
N LYS A 480 -7.57 32.50 5.57
CA LYS A 480 -8.44 33.53 6.13
C LYS A 480 -7.64 34.64 6.83
N PRO A 481 -8.20 35.86 7.00
CA PRO A 481 -7.58 36.96 7.73
C PRO A 481 -7.02 36.57 9.10
N GLU A 482 -7.81 35.88 9.93
CA GLU A 482 -7.40 35.48 11.28
C GLU A 482 -6.22 34.49 11.28
N GLN A 483 -6.07 33.69 10.22
CA GLN A 483 -4.95 32.76 10.07
C GLN A 483 -3.68 33.48 9.62
N VAL A 484 -3.77 34.38 8.64
CA VAL A 484 -2.63 35.15 8.14
C VAL A 484 -2.06 36.08 9.22
N ALA A 485 -2.93 36.76 9.98
CA ALA A 485 -2.51 37.56 11.13
C ALA A 485 -1.71 36.72 12.15
N SER A 486 -2.05 35.44 12.34
CA SER A 486 -1.43 34.56 13.33
C SER A 486 -0.04 34.02 12.99
N LEU A 487 0.40 34.15 11.73
CA LEU A 487 1.69 33.64 11.24
C LEU A 487 2.90 34.18 12.04
N GLY A 488 2.80 35.40 12.59
CA GLY A 488 3.90 36.02 13.33
C GLY A 488 5.22 36.00 12.55
N THR A 489 6.24 35.31 13.09
CA THR A 489 7.55 35.10 12.46
C THR A 489 7.59 34.01 11.39
N GLN A 490 6.58 33.14 11.27
CA GLN A 490 6.53 32.11 10.22
C GLN A 490 6.34 32.73 8.82
N LEU A 491 5.86 33.97 8.72
CA LEU A 491 5.66 34.67 7.46
C LEU A 491 6.93 34.72 6.59
N SER A 492 8.12 34.85 7.21
CA SER A 492 9.41 34.89 6.51
C SER A 492 9.94 33.51 6.10
N LEU A 493 9.27 32.43 6.50
CA LEU A 493 9.61 31.05 6.14
C LEU A 493 8.73 30.51 5.00
N LEU A 494 7.66 31.21 4.63
CA LEU A 494 6.74 30.77 3.58
C LEU A 494 7.42 30.79 2.19
N PRO A 495 7.08 29.84 1.29
CA PRO A 495 7.71 29.77 -0.02
C PRO A 495 7.42 30.99 -0.91
N ALA A 496 8.31 31.23 -1.87
CA ALA A 496 8.20 32.35 -2.80
C ALA A 496 6.86 32.36 -3.55
N GLY A 497 6.24 33.54 -3.68
CA GLY A 497 4.93 33.71 -4.31
C GLY A 497 3.72 33.32 -3.45
N PHE A 498 3.91 32.75 -2.25
CA PHE A 498 2.81 32.43 -1.32
C PHE A 498 1.97 33.68 -0.98
N VAL A 499 2.63 34.79 -0.65
CA VAL A 499 1.98 36.07 -0.31
C VAL A 499 1.10 36.59 -1.46
N ASN A 500 1.53 36.43 -2.71
CA ASN A 500 0.77 36.88 -3.89
C ASN A 500 -0.45 35.99 -4.18
N ASN A 501 -0.51 34.79 -3.60
CA ASN A 501 -1.63 33.87 -3.72
C ASN A 501 -2.61 33.98 -2.54
N LEU A 502 -2.36 34.85 -1.55
CA LEU A 502 -3.34 35.19 -0.53
C LEU A 502 -4.55 35.88 -1.17
N SER A 503 -5.71 35.80 -0.51
CA SER A 503 -6.83 36.67 -0.85
C SER A 503 -6.57 38.09 -0.34
N VAL A 504 -7.05 39.12 -1.05
CA VAL A 504 -6.88 40.52 -0.66
C VAL A 504 -7.30 40.80 0.80
N PRO A 505 -8.44 40.29 1.33
CA PRO A 505 -8.79 40.45 2.75
C PRO A 505 -7.82 39.73 3.70
N ALA A 506 -7.25 38.60 3.30
CA ALA A 506 -6.28 37.88 4.10
C ALA A 506 -4.93 38.61 4.12
N PHE A 507 -4.47 39.16 3.00
CA PHE A 507 -3.29 40.03 2.95
C PHE A 507 -3.47 41.30 3.80
N GLN A 508 -4.65 41.93 3.77
CA GLN A 508 -5.01 43.08 4.61
C GLN A 508 -4.93 42.82 6.13
N SER A 509 -4.92 41.55 6.55
CA SER A 509 -4.82 41.19 7.98
C SER A 509 -3.40 41.23 8.54
N LEU A 510 -2.39 41.32 7.66
CA LEU A 510 -0.98 41.41 8.06
C LEU A 510 -0.77 42.67 8.89
N THR A 511 -0.15 42.51 10.06
CA THR A 511 0.24 43.64 10.92
C THR A 511 1.32 44.48 10.24
N THR A 512 1.48 45.75 10.67
CA THR A 512 2.54 46.63 10.15
C THR A 512 3.94 46.03 10.31
N SER A 513 4.21 45.32 11.41
CA SER A 513 5.47 44.60 11.62
C SER A 513 5.65 43.39 10.71
N GLN A 514 4.56 42.71 10.32
CA GLN A 514 4.61 41.62 9.33
C GLN A 514 4.81 42.16 7.90
N LEU A 515 4.14 43.26 7.55
CA LEU A 515 4.31 43.93 6.26
C LEU A 515 5.73 44.50 6.09
N ALA A 516 6.33 45.04 7.16
CA ALA A 516 7.72 45.49 7.18
C ALA A 516 8.77 44.35 7.07
N ASN A 517 8.35 43.08 7.25
CA ASN A 517 9.19 41.90 7.06
C ASN A 517 8.98 41.24 5.67
N LEU A 518 8.08 41.77 4.82
CA LEU A 518 7.99 41.32 3.43
C LEU A 518 9.22 41.81 2.65
N THR A 519 9.78 40.97 1.79
CA THR A 519 10.98 41.33 1.05
C THR A 519 10.68 42.32 -0.09
N PRO A 520 11.66 43.16 -0.50
CA PRO A 520 11.57 44.02 -1.68
C PRO A 520 10.98 43.33 -2.91
N ALA A 521 11.42 42.10 -3.17
CA ALA A 521 10.97 41.30 -4.31
C ALA A 521 9.51 40.84 -4.19
N ILE A 522 9.04 40.45 -2.99
CA ILE A 522 7.63 40.14 -2.78
C ILE A 522 6.79 41.39 -3.06
N ILE A 523 7.15 42.52 -2.46
CA ILE A 523 6.38 43.78 -2.58
C ILE A 523 6.33 44.27 -4.05
N ALA A 524 7.44 44.21 -4.78
CA ALA A 524 7.49 44.56 -6.20
C ALA A 524 6.72 43.57 -7.11
N SER A 525 6.50 42.33 -6.65
CA SER A 525 5.74 41.28 -7.37
C SER A 525 4.25 41.21 -7.00
N LEU A 526 3.80 41.98 -6.00
CA LEU A 526 2.39 42.04 -5.63
C LEU A 526 1.56 42.47 -6.84
N ASP A 527 0.43 41.81 -7.06
CA ASP A 527 -0.53 42.31 -8.03
C ASP A 527 -1.15 43.64 -7.57
N VAL A 528 -1.78 44.34 -8.51
CA VAL A 528 -2.32 45.68 -8.28
C VAL A 528 -3.43 45.72 -7.22
N SER A 529 -4.18 44.64 -7.03
CA SER A 529 -5.22 44.57 -5.99
C SER A 529 -4.58 44.49 -4.60
N HIS A 530 -3.46 43.79 -4.45
CA HIS A 530 -2.67 43.77 -3.22
C HIS A 530 -1.96 45.12 -2.97
N ILE A 531 -1.32 45.72 -3.99
CA ILE A 531 -0.67 47.04 -3.87
C ILE A 531 -1.65 48.12 -3.40
N GLN A 532 -2.89 48.13 -3.90
CA GLN A 532 -3.92 49.08 -3.48
C GLN A 532 -4.21 49.05 -1.97
N THR A 533 -3.99 47.91 -1.31
CA THR A 533 -4.25 47.72 0.12
C THR A 533 -3.09 48.09 1.04
N LEU A 534 -1.88 48.34 0.49
CA LEU A 534 -0.74 48.79 1.27
C LEU A 534 -1.00 50.20 1.83
N GLY A 535 -0.97 50.34 3.15
CA GLY A 535 -1.04 51.65 3.80
C GLY A 535 0.12 52.55 3.39
N SER A 536 -0.09 53.87 3.43
CA SER A 536 0.97 54.87 3.18
C SER A 536 2.21 54.66 4.03
N ASP A 537 2.04 54.08 5.22
CA ASP A 537 3.08 53.92 6.22
C ASP A 537 4.00 52.73 5.89
N VAL A 538 3.47 51.71 5.21
CA VAL A 538 4.26 50.61 4.65
C VAL A 538 5.04 51.09 3.43
N LEU A 539 4.41 51.86 2.53
CA LEU A 539 5.13 52.47 1.41
C LEU A 539 6.23 53.46 1.87
N GLN A 540 6.07 54.11 3.03
CA GLN A 540 7.11 54.95 3.63
C GLN A 540 8.30 54.15 4.21
N SER A 541 8.13 52.86 4.54
CA SER A 541 9.25 52.00 4.97
C SER A 541 10.06 51.43 3.79
N LEU A 542 9.60 51.60 2.56
CA LEU A 542 10.28 51.14 1.35
C LEU A 542 11.34 52.14 0.87
N ASN A 543 12.38 51.61 0.26
CA ASN A 543 13.43 52.38 -0.41
C ASN A 543 12.96 52.88 -1.79
N ASN A 544 13.78 53.75 -2.40
CA ASN A 544 13.42 54.41 -3.66
C ASN A 544 13.33 53.46 -4.86
N ASP A 545 14.07 52.34 -4.86
CA ASP A 545 14.05 51.35 -5.94
C ASP A 545 12.83 50.43 -5.84
N GLU A 546 12.43 50.04 -4.63
CA GLU A 546 11.15 49.36 -4.37
C GLU A 546 9.96 50.23 -4.81
N LEU A 547 9.96 51.50 -4.42
CA LEU A 547 8.94 52.47 -4.82
C LEU A 547 8.95 52.71 -6.33
N LEU A 548 10.12 52.74 -6.98
CA LEU A 548 10.23 52.86 -8.44
C LEU A 548 9.73 51.58 -9.15
N GLY A 549 10.02 50.39 -8.62
CA GLY A 549 9.51 49.11 -9.12
C GLY A 549 7.98 49.03 -9.09
N ILE A 550 7.36 49.41 -7.97
CA ILE A 550 5.90 49.54 -7.85
C ILE A 550 5.38 50.63 -8.81
N SER A 551 6.04 51.79 -8.89
CA SER A 551 5.58 52.91 -9.73
C SER A 551 5.59 52.60 -11.23
N THR A 552 6.55 51.78 -11.68
CA THR A 552 6.77 51.40 -13.08
C THR A 552 5.99 50.15 -13.51
N SER A 553 5.70 49.21 -12.61
CA SER A 553 4.86 48.04 -12.89
C SER A 553 3.37 48.38 -13.06
N LEU A 554 2.92 49.51 -12.49
CA LEU A 554 1.55 50.00 -12.60
C LEU A 554 1.30 50.71 -13.94
N SER A 555 0.29 50.28 -14.70
CA SER A 555 -0.21 51.03 -15.86
C SER A 555 -0.88 52.35 -15.45
N ALA A 556 -1.09 53.26 -16.41
CA ALA A 556 -1.76 54.54 -16.15
C ALA A 556 -3.18 54.38 -15.55
N GLN A 557 -3.90 53.32 -15.94
CA GLN A 557 -5.23 53.01 -15.38
C GLN A 557 -5.14 52.49 -13.93
N GLN A 558 -4.09 51.73 -13.61
CA GLN A 558 -3.85 51.16 -12.28
C GLN A 558 -3.27 52.18 -11.29
N ARG A 559 -2.45 53.15 -11.75
CA ARG A 559 -2.06 54.31 -10.93
C ARG A 559 -3.26 55.18 -10.57
N GLY A 560 -4.27 55.24 -11.44
CA GLY A 560 -5.51 56.00 -11.21
C GLY A 560 -6.43 55.48 -10.10
N THR A 561 -6.16 54.31 -9.52
CA THR A 561 -6.94 53.73 -8.41
C THR A 561 -6.24 53.82 -7.04
N LEU A 562 -5.01 54.35 -7.00
CA LEU A 562 -4.28 54.59 -5.75
C LEU A 562 -4.71 55.90 -5.07
N THR A 563 -4.54 55.97 -3.75
CA THR A 563 -4.74 57.20 -2.98
C THR A 563 -3.66 58.25 -3.29
N GLN A 564 -3.99 59.52 -3.07
CA GLN A 564 -3.07 60.64 -3.32
C GLN A 564 -1.74 60.53 -2.55
N SER A 565 -1.76 59.97 -1.33
CA SER A 565 -0.55 59.77 -0.52
C SER A 565 0.33 58.61 -1.02
N GLN A 566 -0.26 57.51 -1.48
CA GLN A 566 0.49 56.42 -2.14
C GLN A 566 1.14 56.93 -3.43
N LEU A 567 0.39 57.69 -4.25
CA LEU A 567 0.90 58.31 -5.48
C LEU A 567 2.04 59.29 -5.24
N ALA A 568 1.99 60.08 -4.17
CA ALA A 568 3.05 61.03 -3.82
C ALA A 568 4.39 60.30 -3.55
N LEU A 569 4.36 59.24 -2.75
CA LEU A 569 5.55 58.42 -2.44
C LEU A 569 6.14 57.81 -3.72
N LEU A 570 5.31 57.15 -4.53
CA LEU A 570 5.70 56.53 -5.81
C LEU A 570 6.19 57.53 -6.88
N SER A 571 5.92 58.83 -6.71
CA SER A 571 6.37 59.89 -7.62
C SER A 571 7.72 60.51 -7.24
N THR A 572 8.23 60.24 -6.03
CA THR A 572 9.43 60.89 -5.49
C THR A 572 10.71 60.41 -6.16
N SER A 573 10.80 59.12 -6.50
CA SER A 573 11.99 58.49 -7.13
C SER A 573 12.35 59.05 -8.51
N ALA A 574 11.36 59.47 -9.31
CA ALA A 574 11.59 60.08 -10.62
C ALA A 574 12.28 61.47 -10.54
N SER A 575 12.19 62.15 -9.39
CA SER A 575 12.76 63.51 -9.22
C SER A 575 14.30 63.52 -9.10
N THR A 576 14.89 62.43 -8.61
CA THR A 576 16.33 62.30 -8.34
C THR A 576 17.17 62.35 -9.62
N GLY A 577 16.70 61.77 -10.73
CA GLY A 577 17.39 61.79 -12.02
C GLY A 577 17.55 63.18 -12.61
N SER A 578 16.50 64.00 -12.56
CA SER A 578 16.53 65.39 -13.05
C SER A 578 17.33 66.31 -12.12
N ALA A 579 17.36 66.04 -10.81
CA ALA A 579 18.17 66.81 -9.87
C ALA A 579 19.67 66.68 -10.17
N LEU A 580 20.15 65.46 -10.43
CA LEU A 580 21.55 65.19 -10.80
C LEU A 580 21.97 65.96 -12.05
N ILE A 581 21.29 65.76 -13.18
CA ILE A 581 21.63 66.45 -14.45
C ILE A 581 21.69 67.97 -14.26
N ASN A 582 20.72 68.54 -13.53
CA ASN A 582 20.67 69.98 -13.31
C ASN A 582 21.84 70.50 -12.45
N GLY A 583 22.33 69.71 -11.50
CA GLY A 583 23.46 70.04 -10.62
C GLY A 583 24.85 69.99 -11.28
N LEU A 584 25.01 69.31 -12.42
CA LEU A 584 26.30 69.20 -13.12
C LEU A 584 26.79 70.56 -13.65
N SER A 585 28.09 70.79 -13.49
CA SER A 585 28.81 72.03 -13.86
C SER A 585 29.55 71.94 -15.21
N ASP A 586 30.05 70.77 -15.60
CA ASP A 586 30.63 70.49 -16.91
C ASP A 586 29.53 70.29 -17.95
N SER A 587 29.53 71.15 -18.98
CA SER A 587 28.51 71.13 -20.03
C SER A 587 28.55 69.87 -20.90
N THR A 588 29.71 69.22 -21.03
CA THR A 588 29.88 68.05 -21.90
C THR A 588 29.25 66.81 -21.24
N LEU A 589 29.59 66.54 -19.98
CA LEU A 589 28.96 65.47 -19.19
C LEU A 589 27.45 65.71 -19.03
N LYS A 590 27.04 66.97 -18.76
CA LYS A 590 25.63 67.35 -18.67
C LYS A 590 24.84 67.06 -19.94
N ASN A 591 25.39 67.38 -21.11
CA ASN A 591 24.76 67.10 -22.40
C ASN A 591 24.69 65.59 -22.67
N ILE A 592 25.74 64.82 -22.37
CA ILE A 592 25.78 63.35 -22.52
C ILE A 592 24.70 62.68 -21.64
N MET A 593 24.59 63.09 -20.38
CA MET A 593 23.59 62.53 -19.45
C MET A 593 22.16 62.96 -19.81
N THR A 594 21.97 64.20 -20.27
CA THR A 594 20.66 64.68 -20.78
C THR A 594 20.20 63.88 -21.99
N ALA A 595 21.09 63.65 -22.97
CA ALA A 595 20.78 62.86 -24.15
C ALA A 595 20.45 61.40 -23.78
N THR A 596 21.20 60.82 -22.84
CA THR A 596 20.99 59.42 -22.45
C THR A 596 19.68 59.23 -21.66
N ALA A 597 19.32 60.17 -20.77
CA ALA A 597 18.04 60.13 -20.06
C ALA A 597 16.81 60.32 -20.99
N ALA A 598 16.97 60.96 -22.15
CA ALA A 598 15.90 61.14 -23.12
C ALA A 598 15.48 59.84 -23.83
N ASP A 599 16.36 58.84 -23.87
CA ASP A 599 16.10 57.50 -24.43
C ASP A 599 15.22 56.62 -23.51
N ASN A 600 14.67 57.20 -22.42
CA ASN A 600 13.86 56.53 -21.40
C ASN A 600 14.61 55.42 -20.62
N THR A 601 15.95 55.47 -20.60
CA THR A 601 16.81 54.59 -19.80
C THR A 601 17.17 55.21 -18.45
N SER A 602 17.31 54.39 -17.41
CA SER A 602 17.74 54.86 -16.08
C SER A 602 19.20 55.30 -16.11
N LEU A 603 19.51 56.47 -15.54
CA LEU A 603 20.89 56.94 -15.33
C LEU A 603 21.70 56.07 -14.36
N TYR A 604 21.07 55.10 -13.72
CA TYR A 604 21.63 54.35 -12.59
C TYR A 604 21.67 52.84 -12.87
N ASN A 605 21.80 52.44 -14.14
CA ASN A 605 22.04 51.06 -14.56
C ASN A 605 23.36 50.91 -15.31
N PHE A 606 23.86 49.67 -15.41
CA PHE A 606 25.19 49.37 -15.93
C PHE A 606 25.42 49.91 -17.35
N GLU A 607 24.54 49.57 -18.29
CA GLU A 607 24.64 49.98 -19.70
C GLU A 607 24.64 51.51 -19.87
N THR A 608 23.78 52.21 -19.13
CA THR A 608 23.71 53.68 -19.20
C THR A 608 24.95 54.32 -18.60
N VAL A 609 25.42 53.85 -17.45
CA VAL A 609 26.63 54.37 -16.81
C VAL A 609 27.85 54.10 -17.68
N GLU A 610 27.97 52.92 -18.26
CA GLU A 610 29.00 52.54 -19.24
C GLU A 610 28.96 53.46 -20.48
N LYS A 611 27.77 53.67 -21.08
CA LYS A 611 27.55 54.59 -22.22
C LYS A 611 27.95 56.02 -21.88
N VAL A 612 27.58 56.54 -20.71
CA VAL A 612 27.94 57.89 -20.25
C VAL A 612 29.46 58.00 -20.06
N LEU A 613 30.09 57.06 -19.36
CA LEU A 613 31.53 57.06 -19.08
C LEU A 613 32.36 56.93 -20.36
N LYS A 614 32.02 56.00 -21.26
CA LYS A 614 32.69 55.83 -22.57
C LYS A 614 32.52 57.07 -23.46
N SER A 615 31.33 57.65 -23.52
CA SER A 615 31.06 58.88 -24.28
C SER A 615 31.87 60.05 -23.72
N PHE A 616 31.93 60.18 -22.40
CA PHE A 616 32.67 61.26 -21.75
C PHE A 616 34.19 61.10 -21.91
N ALA A 617 34.75 59.91 -21.65
CA ALA A 617 36.16 59.60 -21.85
C ALA A 617 36.60 59.83 -23.32
N SER A 618 35.72 59.53 -24.29
CA SER A 618 35.96 59.78 -25.72
C SER A 618 35.87 61.26 -26.11
N SER A 619 35.23 62.10 -25.29
CA SER A 619 35.10 63.55 -25.52
C SER A 619 36.25 64.38 -24.92
N LEU A 620 37.10 63.77 -24.08
CA LEU A 620 38.23 64.45 -23.44
C LEU A 620 39.37 64.71 -24.43
N THR A 621 39.67 65.98 -24.66
CA THR A 621 40.83 66.44 -25.44
C THR A 621 42.04 66.79 -24.58
N ASP A 622 41.81 67.11 -23.31
CA ASP A 622 42.81 67.47 -22.29
C ASP A 622 42.65 66.57 -21.04
N PRO A 623 43.65 66.51 -20.14
CA PRO A 623 43.52 65.78 -18.88
C PRO A 623 42.38 66.30 -17.99
N LEU A 624 41.75 65.39 -17.23
CA LEU A 624 40.56 65.66 -16.41
C LEU A 624 40.73 66.88 -15.49
N THR A 625 39.84 67.85 -15.63
CA THR A 625 39.82 69.06 -14.80
C THR A 625 39.17 68.81 -13.43
N ALA A 626 39.39 69.72 -12.47
CA ALA A 626 38.77 69.65 -11.15
C ALA A 626 37.23 69.66 -11.19
N THR A 627 36.62 70.44 -12.10
CA THR A 627 35.17 70.48 -12.30
C THR A 627 34.64 69.14 -12.81
N GLN A 628 35.30 68.57 -13.82
CA GLN A 628 34.91 67.30 -14.43
C GLN A 628 35.05 66.13 -13.47
N TYR A 629 36.13 66.11 -12.68
CA TYR A 629 36.32 65.13 -11.61
C TYR A 629 35.25 65.30 -10.51
N GLY A 630 34.95 66.54 -10.10
CA GLY A 630 33.91 66.84 -9.11
C GLY A 630 32.52 66.34 -9.54
N ASP A 631 32.13 66.61 -10.79
CA ASP A 631 30.87 66.12 -11.35
C ASP A 631 30.83 64.58 -11.46
N LEU A 632 31.92 63.94 -11.88
CA LEU A 632 32.04 62.48 -11.88
C LEU A 632 31.89 61.90 -10.47
N THR A 633 32.52 62.49 -9.45
CA THR A 633 32.34 62.02 -8.06
C THR A 633 30.92 62.27 -7.54
N SER A 634 30.25 63.33 -8.00
CA SER A 634 28.84 63.59 -7.67
C SER A 634 27.90 62.55 -8.32
N TYR A 635 28.22 62.11 -9.54
CA TYR A 635 27.52 61.00 -10.19
C TYR A 635 27.71 59.69 -9.41
N VAL A 636 28.94 59.37 -8.97
CA VAL A 636 29.22 58.21 -8.10
C VAL A 636 28.44 58.26 -6.80
N GLN A 637 28.42 59.40 -6.11
CA GLN A 637 27.64 59.58 -4.88
C GLN A 637 26.14 59.38 -5.11
N THR A 638 25.63 59.81 -6.27
CA THR A 638 24.21 59.62 -6.62
C THR A 638 23.90 58.17 -6.97
N ILE A 639 24.79 57.48 -7.72
CA ILE A 639 24.69 56.03 -7.95
C ILE A 639 24.63 55.27 -6.61
N GLY A 640 25.50 55.60 -5.66
CA GLY A 640 25.49 54.97 -4.32
C GLY A 640 24.27 55.32 -3.47
N SER A 641 23.66 56.48 -3.70
CA SER A 641 22.42 56.91 -3.03
C SER A 641 21.14 56.32 -3.65
N VAL A 642 21.21 55.87 -4.90
CA VAL A 642 20.11 55.22 -5.63
C VAL A 642 20.25 53.70 -5.49
N CYS A 643 21.29 53.11 -6.09
CA CYS A 643 21.51 51.68 -6.15
C CYS A 643 22.00 51.05 -4.83
N GLY A 644 22.29 51.86 -3.82
CA GLY A 644 22.98 51.45 -2.59
C GLY A 644 24.50 51.32 -2.76
N THR A 645 25.23 51.56 -1.65
CA THR A 645 26.70 51.54 -1.61
C THR A 645 27.32 50.15 -1.73
N ASP A 646 26.51 49.09 -1.70
CA ASP A 646 26.95 47.71 -1.82
C ASP A 646 26.75 47.15 -3.24
N SER A 647 26.05 47.89 -4.11
CA SER A 647 25.77 47.48 -5.48
C SER A 647 27.04 47.31 -6.32
N SER A 648 27.02 46.36 -7.26
CA SER A 648 28.15 46.08 -8.14
C SER A 648 28.50 47.32 -8.95
N LEU A 649 27.48 47.99 -9.50
CA LEU A 649 27.61 49.24 -10.24
C LEU A 649 28.26 50.36 -9.41
N TYR A 650 27.82 50.58 -8.16
CA TYR A 650 28.48 51.57 -7.31
C TYR A 650 29.92 51.17 -7.00
N SER A 651 30.16 49.92 -6.56
CA SER A 651 31.50 49.46 -6.16
C SER A 651 32.52 49.57 -7.29
N ILE A 652 32.13 49.15 -8.51
CA ILE A 652 32.95 49.22 -9.73
C ILE A 652 33.28 50.68 -10.08
N VAL A 653 32.26 51.55 -10.17
CA VAL A 653 32.45 52.93 -10.62
C VAL A 653 33.15 53.76 -9.55
N ASN A 654 32.88 53.50 -8.26
CA ASN A 654 33.56 54.14 -7.14
C ASN A 654 35.04 53.71 -7.05
N GLY A 655 35.33 52.42 -7.18
CA GLY A 655 36.71 51.91 -7.26
C GLY A 655 37.50 52.53 -8.41
N MET A 656 36.86 52.62 -9.60
CA MET A 656 37.44 53.26 -10.79
C MET A 656 37.74 54.76 -10.60
N ILE A 657 36.82 55.52 -9.98
CA ILE A 657 36.86 56.99 -9.96
C ILE A 657 37.53 57.56 -8.70
N THR A 658 37.36 56.91 -7.53
CA THR A 658 37.84 57.44 -6.23
C THR A 658 38.93 56.58 -5.59
N GLY A 659 39.14 55.34 -6.05
CA GLY A 659 40.08 54.40 -5.41
C GLY A 659 39.62 53.89 -4.05
N ALA A 660 38.32 54.03 -3.73
CA ALA A 660 37.74 53.56 -2.47
C ALA A 660 38.07 52.08 -2.18
N GLY A 661 38.25 51.74 -0.90
CA GLY A 661 38.67 50.40 -0.48
C GLY A 661 40.14 50.06 -0.80
N GLY A 662 40.94 51.01 -1.29
CA GLY A 662 42.34 50.78 -1.68
C GLY A 662 42.52 50.24 -3.10
N ALA A 663 41.49 50.36 -3.94
CA ALA A 663 41.49 49.87 -5.32
C ALA A 663 42.59 50.53 -6.17
N SER A 664 43.41 49.72 -6.86
CA SER A 664 44.46 50.21 -7.75
C SER A 664 44.68 49.24 -8.91
N VAL A 665 44.40 49.69 -10.14
CA VAL A 665 44.51 48.83 -11.33
C VAL A 665 45.97 48.62 -11.73
N GLN A 666 46.31 47.34 -11.91
CA GLN A 666 47.55 46.87 -12.52
C GLN A 666 47.25 46.28 -13.90
N LEU A 667 47.95 46.75 -14.93
CA LEU A 667 47.83 46.19 -16.27
C LEU A 667 48.60 44.86 -16.37
N ALA A 668 47.99 43.86 -17.00
CA ALA A 668 48.61 42.56 -17.25
C ALA A 668 49.84 42.67 -18.17
N THR A 669 50.86 41.86 -17.92
CA THR A 669 52.10 41.80 -18.72
C THR A 669 52.60 40.35 -18.83
N PRO A 670 53.14 39.92 -19.98
CA PRO A 670 53.65 38.55 -20.13
C PRO A 670 54.88 38.23 -19.25
N GLU A 671 55.62 39.24 -18.79
CA GLU A 671 56.87 39.07 -18.04
C GLU A 671 56.62 39.01 -16.53
N VAL A 672 57.31 38.12 -15.82
CA VAL A 672 57.17 37.94 -14.36
C VAL A 672 57.81 39.11 -13.62
N GLY A 673 57.04 39.79 -12.75
CA GLY A 673 57.56 40.86 -11.89
C GLY A 673 57.77 42.22 -12.57
N VAL A 674 57.31 42.41 -13.80
CA VAL A 674 57.38 43.69 -14.54
C VAL A 674 55.97 44.18 -14.82
N PHE A 675 55.45 45.15 -14.07
CA PHE A 675 54.08 45.64 -14.23
C PHE A 675 53.94 47.15 -14.08
N THR A 676 52.87 47.70 -14.68
CA THR A 676 52.50 49.13 -14.56
C THR A 676 51.21 49.26 -13.78
N ARG A 677 51.23 50.03 -12.69
CA ARG A 677 50.02 50.45 -11.96
C ARG A 677 49.53 51.79 -12.50
N ILE A 678 48.26 51.83 -12.88
CA ILE A 678 47.58 53.03 -13.40
C ILE A 678 46.61 53.65 -12.38
N GLY A 679 46.45 53.03 -11.20
CA GLY A 679 45.70 53.60 -10.06
C GLY A 679 44.19 53.69 -10.30
N CYS A 680 43.60 54.81 -9.89
CA CYS A 680 42.23 55.25 -10.16
C CYS A 680 42.25 56.60 -10.89
N LEU A 681 41.08 57.16 -11.23
CA LEU A 681 41.02 58.53 -11.76
C LEU A 681 41.36 59.58 -10.69
N GLY A 682 41.85 60.72 -11.18
CA GLY A 682 42.00 61.95 -10.41
C GLY A 682 42.06 63.17 -11.33
N VAL A 683 42.21 64.35 -10.73
CA VAL A 683 42.51 65.58 -11.48
C VAL A 683 43.86 65.40 -12.19
N GLY A 684 43.88 65.62 -13.50
CA GLY A 684 45.05 65.38 -14.36
C GLY A 684 45.14 63.97 -14.97
N SER A 685 44.17 63.09 -14.73
CA SER A 685 44.08 61.81 -15.45
C SER A 685 43.85 62.01 -16.94
N SER A 686 44.56 61.25 -17.78
CA SER A 686 44.45 61.34 -19.24
C SER A 686 43.27 60.53 -19.79
N ALA A 687 42.81 60.88 -21.00
CA ALA A 687 41.81 60.08 -21.71
C ALA A 687 42.26 58.62 -21.90
N THR A 688 43.56 58.37 -22.10
CA THR A 688 44.13 57.01 -22.16
C THR A 688 43.96 56.26 -20.85
N GLN A 689 44.31 56.87 -19.72
CA GLN A 689 44.14 56.28 -18.40
C GLN A 689 42.67 55.99 -18.10
N PHE A 690 41.76 56.91 -18.46
CA PHE A 690 40.33 56.73 -18.26
C PHE A 690 39.78 55.58 -19.11
N ASN A 691 40.13 55.50 -20.38
CA ASN A 691 39.72 54.36 -21.22
C ASN A 691 40.29 53.03 -20.67
N GLN A 692 41.56 52.97 -20.27
CA GLN A 692 42.15 51.77 -19.64
C GLN A 692 41.42 51.35 -18.36
N LEU A 693 40.97 52.32 -17.55
CA LEU A 693 40.19 52.07 -16.35
C LEU A 693 38.78 51.56 -16.69
N ILE A 694 38.07 52.15 -17.64
CA ILE A 694 36.78 51.62 -18.14
C ILE A 694 36.97 50.18 -18.66
N THR A 695 38.02 49.93 -19.43
CA THR A 695 38.35 48.62 -20.00
C THR A 695 38.67 47.55 -18.94
N ASN A 696 39.18 47.95 -17.78
CA ASN A 696 39.37 47.06 -16.62
C ASN A 696 38.05 46.87 -15.83
N TRP A 697 37.40 47.97 -15.44
CA TRP A 697 36.30 47.98 -14.47
C TRP A 697 34.92 47.67 -15.07
N MET A 698 34.66 48.06 -16.32
CA MET A 698 33.37 47.84 -16.99
C MET A 698 33.45 46.74 -18.07
N ASP A 699 34.58 46.63 -18.79
CA ASP A 699 34.74 45.64 -19.86
C ASP A 699 35.43 44.34 -19.41
N GLY A 700 36.09 44.33 -18.23
CA GLY A 700 36.71 43.13 -17.65
C GLY A 700 37.85 42.50 -18.46
N THR A 701 38.40 43.21 -19.47
CA THR A 701 39.33 42.65 -20.48
C THR A 701 40.81 42.69 -20.10
N ASN A 702 41.15 43.15 -18.89
CA ASN A 702 42.51 43.12 -18.35
C ASN A 702 42.88 41.69 -17.87
N ALA A 703 42.90 40.74 -18.81
CA ALA A 703 42.98 39.31 -18.55
C ALA A 703 44.27 38.92 -17.79
N PRO A 704 44.18 38.06 -16.76
CA PRO A 704 45.35 37.59 -16.02
C PRO A 704 46.22 36.67 -16.88
N CYS A 705 47.52 36.63 -16.60
CA CYS A 705 48.43 35.71 -17.26
C CYS A 705 48.35 34.29 -16.67
N SER A 706 48.20 33.29 -17.53
CA SER A 706 48.13 31.85 -17.21
C SER A 706 48.94 31.03 -18.21
N SER A 707 49.20 29.76 -17.89
CA SER A 707 49.75 28.74 -18.79
C SER A 707 48.67 27.87 -19.47
N SER A 708 47.39 28.21 -19.30
CA SER A 708 46.19 27.38 -19.55
C SER A 708 45.25 28.01 -20.63
N THR A 709 44.37 27.26 -21.34
CA THR A 709 43.39 27.77 -22.36
C THR A 709 41.94 27.13 -22.36
N ASP A 710 40.97 27.82 -21.73
CA ASP A 710 39.47 27.71 -21.54
C ASP A 710 38.54 27.86 -22.73
N ASP A 711 38.11 26.76 -23.32
CA ASP A 711 36.94 26.66 -24.18
C ASP A 711 35.57 26.90 -23.47
N THR A 712 35.31 28.04 -22.80
CA THR A 712 34.02 28.29 -22.11
C THR A 712 32.89 28.82 -23.00
N VAL A 713 33.13 29.08 -24.29
CA VAL A 713 32.13 29.67 -25.18
C VAL A 713 30.92 28.73 -25.31
N GLY A 714 29.75 29.24 -24.92
CA GLY A 714 28.49 28.50 -24.98
C GLY A 714 28.14 27.68 -23.74
N ARG A 715 29.00 27.61 -22.71
CA ARG A 715 28.62 27.06 -21.40
C ARG A 715 27.72 28.08 -20.65
N PRO A 716 26.64 27.65 -19.98
CA PRO A 716 25.87 28.53 -19.10
C PRO A 716 26.69 28.86 -17.84
N LEU A 717 26.40 30.00 -17.19
CA LEU A 717 27.07 30.38 -15.94
C LEU A 717 26.91 29.28 -14.88
N PHE A 718 25.69 28.78 -14.69
CA PHE A 718 25.35 27.64 -13.84
C PHE A 718 24.67 26.56 -14.68
N ALA A 719 24.88 25.29 -14.33
CA ALA A 719 24.16 24.17 -14.93
C ALA A 719 22.70 24.11 -14.44
N ASP A 720 21.87 23.29 -15.09
CA ASP A 720 20.50 23.02 -14.64
C ASP A 720 20.52 22.37 -13.24
N GLY A 721 20.05 23.12 -12.24
CA GLY A 721 20.16 22.78 -10.81
C GLY A 721 20.90 23.83 -9.98
N GLY A 722 21.73 24.68 -10.59
CA GLY A 722 22.55 25.69 -9.92
C GLY A 722 24.01 25.25 -9.70
N PRO A 723 24.82 26.05 -8.99
CA PRO A 723 26.20 25.69 -8.66
C PRO A 723 26.21 24.54 -7.66
N THR A 724 27.11 23.59 -7.88
CA THR A 724 27.31 22.41 -7.03
C THR A 724 28.79 22.22 -6.69
N ILE A 725 29.07 21.39 -5.69
CA ILE A 725 30.44 20.99 -5.34
C ILE A 725 31.16 20.26 -6.48
N ASN A 726 30.40 19.65 -7.40
CA ASN A 726 30.90 18.90 -8.55
C ASN A 726 31.22 19.77 -9.77
N ASP A 727 30.93 21.08 -9.75
CA ASP A 727 31.45 21.99 -10.77
C ASP A 727 32.95 22.33 -10.53
N ILE A 728 33.45 22.06 -9.32
CA ILE A 728 34.80 22.48 -8.88
C ILE A 728 35.81 21.36 -9.15
N HIS A 729 36.57 21.53 -10.23
CA HIS A 729 37.74 20.72 -10.58
C HIS A 729 38.96 21.62 -10.81
N GLN A 730 39.88 21.64 -9.85
CA GLN A 730 41.15 22.35 -9.99
C GLN A 730 41.98 21.78 -11.15
N GLY A 731 42.47 22.67 -12.01
CA GLY A 731 43.47 22.37 -13.03
C GLY A 731 44.91 22.37 -12.49
N GLN A 732 45.86 22.76 -13.34
CA GLN A 732 47.29 22.82 -13.00
C GLN A 732 47.73 24.02 -12.13
N ASP A 733 46.87 25.03 -11.94
CA ASP A 733 47.18 26.21 -11.14
C ASP A 733 47.06 25.93 -9.62
N GLY A 734 47.92 26.54 -8.81
CA GLY A 734 48.12 26.22 -7.38
C GLY A 734 47.15 26.88 -6.40
N ASP A 735 45.90 27.10 -6.80
CA ASP A 735 44.92 27.95 -6.11
C ASP A 735 44.01 27.21 -5.10
N CYS A 736 44.32 25.97 -4.72
CA CYS A 736 43.47 25.05 -3.94
C CYS A 736 42.75 25.65 -2.72
N SER A 737 43.34 26.67 -2.07
CA SER A 737 42.74 27.39 -0.95
C SER A 737 41.52 28.25 -1.33
N PHE A 738 41.43 28.70 -2.58
CA PHE A 738 40.26 29.38 -3.11
C PHE A 738 39.15 28.39 -3.45
N LEU A 739 39.48 27.36 -4.24
CA LEU A 739 38.50 26.35 -4.69
C LEU A 739 37.91 25.53 -3.53
N SER A 740 38.71 25.13 -2.54
CA SER A 740 38.14 24.44 -1.36
C SER A 740 37.33 25.37 -0.45
N ALA A 741 37.61 26.68 -0.44
CA ALA A 741 36.72 27.63 0.23
C ALA A 741 35.39 27.77 -0.52
N LEU A 742 35.40 27.78 -1.86
CA LEU A 742 34.17 27.70 -2.67
C LEU A 742 33.42 26.38 -2.46
N GLN A 743 34.10 25.24 -2.35
CA GLN A 743 33.48 23.94 -2.03
C GLN A 743 32.73 23.98 -0.68
N GLY A 744 33.34 24.57 0.36
CA GLY A 744 32.71 24.72 1.68
C GLY A 744 31.47 25.64 1.64
N VAL A 745 31.50 26.68 0.82
CA VAL A 745 30.36 27.61 0.65
C VAL A 745 29.26 27.03 -0.24
N VAL A 746 29.58 26.41 -1.39
CA VAL A 746 28.57 25.86 -2.31
C VAL A 746 27.80 24.69 -1.71
N THR A 747 28.45 23.90 -0.84
CA THR A 747 27.80 22.75 -0.18
C THR A 747 26.85 23.16 0.94
N THR A 748 27.11 24.31 1.58
CA THR A 748 26.29 24.83 2.70
C THR A 748 25.26 25.86 2.23
N ASN A 749 25.56 26.64 1.20
CA ASN A 749 24.72 27.71 0.67
C ASN A 749 25.00 27.98 -0.83
N PRO A 750 24.47 27.17 -1.76
CA PRO A 750 24.70 27.35 -3.19
C PRO A 750 24.08 28.65 -3.75
N ASP A 751 23.05 29.20 -3.10
CA ASP A 751 22.47 30.50 -3.49
C ASP A 751 23.38 31.68 -3.12
N PHE A 752 24.21 31.55 -2.08
CA PHE A 752 25.29 32.49 -1.80
C PHE A 752 26.28 32.54 -2.96
N ILE A 753 26.67 31.39 -3.52
CA ILE A 753 27.51 31.34 -4.73
C ILE A 753 26.82 32.03 -5.90
N LYS A 754 25.52 31.76 -6.16
CA LYS A 754 24.78 32.44 -7.25
C LYS A 754 24.86 33.97 -7.14
N SER A 755 24.68 34.51 -5.95
CA SER A 755 24.72 35.96 -5.71
C SER A 755 26.09 36.62 -5.85
N MET A 756 27.17 35.84 -5.88
CA MET A 756 28.50 36.40 -6.13
C MET A 756 28.58 36.97 -7.55
N PHE A 757 27.70 36.58 -8.48
CA PHE A 757 27.76 36.96 -9.88
C PHE A 757 26.58 37.83 -10.28
N VAL A 758 26.87 38.93 -10.98
CA VAL A 758 25.90 39.71 -11.74
C VAL A 758 26.35 39.71 -13.20
N GLN A 759 25.53 39.13 -14.09
CA GLN A 759 25.79 39.19 -15.53
C GLN A 759 25.46 40.60 -16.04
N ASN A 760 26.45 41.25 -16.66
CA ASN A 760 26.33 42.60 -17.16
C ASN A 760 25.79 42.61 -18.62
N PRO A 761 25.07 43.66 -19.06
CA PRO A 761 24.54 43.74 -20.43
C PRO A 761 25.57 43.65 -21.56
N ASN A 762 26.85 43.94 -21.28
CA ASN A 762 27.95 43.84 -22.25
C ASN A 762 28.62 42.45 -22.31
N ASN A 763 27.94 41.40 -21.82
CA ASN A 763 28.44 40.01 -21.74
C ASN A 763 29.68 39.80 -20.86
N THR A 764 29.89 40.67 -19.87
CA THR A 764 30.87 40.48 -18.78
C THR A 764 30.16 40.03 -17.50
N TYR A 765 30.90 39.60 -16.49
CA TYR A 765 30.38 39.30 -15.17
C TYR A 765 31.04 40.20 -14.12
N SER A 766 30.21 40.89 -13.33
CA SER A 766 30.63 41.49 -12.08
C SER A 766 30.64 40.40 -11.00
N VAL A 767 31.76 40.19 -10.31
CA VAL A 767 31.92 39.16 -9.28
C VAL A 767 32.27 39.79 -7.92
N ARG A 768 31.61 39.35 -6.86
CA ARG A 768 31.76 39.86 -5.48
C ARG A 768 32.80 39.10 -4.68
N PHE A 769 33.64 39.86 -3.99
CA PHE A 769 34.43 39.45 -2.84
C PHE A 769 34.24 40.44 -1.68
N PHE A 770 34.91 40.21 -0.56
CA PHE A 770 34.90 41.10 0.60
C PHE A 770 36.30 41.54 1.00
N ASN A 771 36.54 42.83 0.94
CA ASN A 771 37.75 43.45 1.45
C ASN A 771 37.51 43.94 2.88
N ASN A 772 38.10 43.26 3.88
CA ASN A 772 37.89 43.55 5.30
C ASN A 772 36.41 43.59 5.74
N GLY A 773 35.58 42.71 5.16
CA GLY A 773 34.13 42.65 5.41
C GLY A 773 33.30 43.65 4.60
N VAL A 774 33.94 44.50 3.78
CA VAL A 774 33.24 45.42 2.86
C VAL A 774 33.02 44.73 1.50
N PRO A 775 31.76 44.60 1.01
CA PRO A 775 31.45 44.05 -0.30
C PRO A 775 32.18 44.83 -1.40
N THR A 776 32.85 44.10 -2.28
CA THR A 776 33.80 44.65 -3.25
C THR A 776 33.69 43.88 -4.55
N TRP A 777 33.57 44.57 -5.67
CA TRP A 777 33.26 43.97 -6.96
C TRP A 777 34.37 44.16 -7.98
N VAL A 778 34.60 43.14 -8.80
CA VAL A 778 35.48 43.20 -9.98
C VAL A 778 34.76 42.65 -11.20
N THR A 779 35.11 43.14 -12.39
CA THR A 779 34.50 42.70 -13.65
C THR A 779 35.47 41.85 -14.44
N VAL A 780 34.98 40.76 -15.03
CA VAL A 780 35.73 39.89 -15.94
C VAL A 780 34.92 39.61 -17.20
N ASP A 781 35.60 39.55 -18.35
CA ASP A 781 34.98 39.05 -19.58
C ASP A 781 34.73 37.52 -19.54
N ASN A 782 33.96 37.00 -20.50
CA ASN A 782 33.54 35.60 -20.57
C ASN A 782 34.59 34.62 -21.18
N ASN A 783 35.83 35.04 -21.40
CA ASN A 783 36.92 34.16 -21.89
C ASN A 783 37.78 33.68 -20.70
N VAL A 784 38.16 32.40 -20.57
CA VAL A 784 38.97 31.90 -19.41
C VAL A 784 39.97 30.78 -19.77
N PHE A 785 40.43 29.98 -18.78
CA PHE A 785 41.60 29.05 -18.76
C PHE A 785 41.38 27.87 -17.77
N ALA A 786 41.74 26.57 -17.96
CA ALA A 786 42.08 25.80 -19.19
C ALA A 786 43.25 24.80 -19.14
N ASP A 787 43.08 23.66 -18.49
CA ASP A 787 43.62 22.43 -19.07
C ASP A 787 42.52 21.40 -19.41
N GLY A 788 42.89 20.42 -20.25
CA GLY A 788 41.97 19.66 -21.10
C GLY A 788 41.16 18.56 -20.42
N ASN A 789 40.51 18.83 -19.29
CA ASN A 789 39.51 17.94 -18.67
C ASN A 789 38.10 18.51 -18.80
N SER A 790 37.46 18.25 -19.95
CA SER A 790 36.15 18.78 -20.34
C SER A 790 34.97 18.06 -19.64
N VAL A 791 34.85 18.22 -18.31
CA VAL A 791 33.75 17.64 -17.50
C VAL A 791 32.80 18.67 -16.88
N ALA A 792 33.19 19.95 -16.79
CA ALA A 792 32.35 21.00 -16.20
C ALA A 792 31.14 21.35 -17.10
N SER A 793 29.93 21.22 -16.53
CA SER A 793 28.65 21.56 -17.17
C SER A 793 28.31 23.05 -17.11
N SER A 794 29.14 23.85 -16.42
CA SER A 794 28.92 25.28 -16.16
C SER A 794 30.24 26.07 -16.25
N SER A 795 30.18 27.40 -16.16
CA SER A 795 31.37 28.29 -16.23
C SER A 795 31.66 29.11 -14.97
N TRP A 796 30.81 29.06 -13.93
CA TRP A 796 30.95 29.91 -12.75
C TRP A 796 32.27 29.76 -11.99
N VAL A 797 32.84 28.55 -11.91
CA VAL A 797 34.10 28.30 -11.17
C VAL A 797 35.26 29.05 -11.84
N ALA A 798 35.44 28.85 -13.15
CA ALA A 798 36.49 29.52 -13.91
C ALA A 798 36.31 31.06 -13.96
N ILE A 799 35.06 31.55 -13.96
CA ILE A 799 34.75 32.98 -13.85
C ILE A 799 35.11 33.51 -12.45
N ALA A 800 34.82 32.76 -11.38
CA ALA A 800 35.21 33.10 -10.01
C ALA A 800 36.72 33.09 -9.80
N GLU A 801 37.45 32.12 -10.35
CA GLU A 801 38.92 32.07 -10.29
C GLU A 801 39.55 33.27 -11.00
N ARG A 802 39.14 33.55 -12.25
CA ARG A 802 39.60 34.72 -13.00
C ARG A 802 39.31 36.01 -12.22
N ALA A 803 38.13 36.10 -11.61
CA ALA A 803 37.76 37.24 -10.80
C ALA A 803 38.57 37.32 -9.49
N ASN A 804 38.93 36.21 -8.85
CA ASN A 804 39.78 36.26 -7.64
C ASN A 804 41.18 36.78 -7.97
N VAL A 805 41.77 36.43 -9.13
CA VAL A 805 43.02 37.02 -9.60
C VAL A 805 42.87 38.53 -9.84
N ALA A 806 41.78 38.97 -10.49
CA ALA A 806 41.51 40.39 -10.72
C ALA A 806 41.31 41.17 -9.40
N TYR A 807 40.62 40.58 -8.43
CA TYR A 807 40.43 41.12 -7.08
C TYR A 807 41.75 41.25 -6.31
N GLU A 808 42.54 40.18 -6.25
CA GLU A 808 43.85 40.15 -5.58
C GLU A 808 44.87 41.13 -6.20
N SER A 809 44.86 41.26 -7.53
CA SER A 809 45.63 42.28 -8.26
C SER A 809 45.21 43.70 -7.90
N THR A 810 43.90 43.94 -7.80
CA THR A 810 43.32 45.28 -7.60
C THR A 810 43.40 45.77 -6.15
N TYR A 811 43.20 44.88 -5.16
CA TYR A 811 43.04 45.24 -3.74
C TYR A 811 44.19 44.75 -2.85
N SER A 812 44.84 43.63 -3.16
CA SER A 812 45.96 43.07 -2.38
C SER A 812 47.34 43.40 -2.93
N ASN A 813 47.41 44.22 -3.99
CA ASN A 813 48.65 44.60 -4.70
C ASN A 813 49.46 43.42 -5.25
N LEU A 814 48.79 42.33 -5.66
CA LEU A 814 49.44 41.17 -6.26
C LEU A 814 49.61 41.30 -7.78
N ASP A 815 50.42 40.43 -8.37
CA ASP A 815 50.63 40.39 -9.82
C ASP A 815 49.42 39.72 -10.51
N ASN A 816 49.00 40.22 -11.68
CA ASN A 816 47.74 39.82 -12.34
C ASN A 816 47.90 38.46 -13.06
N ARG A 817 48.09 37.39 -12.28
CA ARG A 817 48.35 36.02 -12.74
C ARG A 817 47.95 34.99 -11.67
N TYR A 818 47.52 33.81 -12.10
CA TYR A 818 47.08 32.72 -11.20
C TYR A 818 48.16 32.29 -10.21
N ALA A 819 49.41 32.20 -10.66
CA ALA A 819 50.57 31.86 -9.83
C ALA A 819 50.90 32.88 -8.70
N SER A 820 50.17 34.01 -8.60
CA SER A 820 50.30 34.99 -7.51
C SER A 820 49.22 34.87 -6.42
N LEU A 821 48.22 33.99 -6.59
CA LEU A 821 47.20 33.75 -5.58
C LEU A 821 47.84 33.19 -4.30
N LYS A 822 47.47 33.76 -3.16
CA LYS A 822 47.93 33.29 -1.85
C LYS A 822 47.12 32.09 -1.37
N GLY A 823 47.80 31.06 -0.90
CA GLY A 823 47.18 29.99 -0.12
C GLY A 823 46.82 30.45 1.31
N GLY A 824 45.87 29.76 1.94
CA GLY A 824 45.44 29.98 3.32
C GLY A 824 43.98 30.45 3.48
N PHE A 825 43.54 30.51 4.74
CA PHE A 825 42.13 30.65 5.13
C PHE A 825 41.50 32.02 4.90
N GLU A 826 42.26 33.04 4.48
CA GLU A 826 41.70 34.36 4.14
C GLU A 826 40.70 34.24 2.98
N LYS A 827 40.80 33.21 2.13
CA LYS A 827 39.82 32.93 1.06
C LYS A 827 38.40 32.70 1.58
N LEU A 828 38.23 32.07 2.75
CA LEU A 828 36.91 31.98 3.40
C LEU A 828 36.37 33.38 3.72
N ARG A 829 37.22 34.31 4.17
CA ARG A 829 36.82 35.68 4.52
C ARG A 829 36.57 36.55 3.29
N GLU A 830 37.38 36.41 2.25
CA GLU A 830 37.19 37.07 0.95
C GLU A 830 35.89 36.64 0.26
N ILE A 831 35.46 35.38 0.42
CA ILE A 831 34.22 34.88 -0.16
C ILE A 831 33.00 35.22 0.72
N THR A 832 33.07 34.94 2.03
CA THR A 832 31.90 35.06 2.94
C THR A 832 31.68 36.47 3.49
N GLY A 833 32.74 37.26 3.67
CA GLY A 833 32.71 38.53 4.39
C GLY A 833 32.84 38.40 5.91
N ASP A 834 32.74 37.18 6.45
CA ASP A 834 32.78 36.94 7.89
C ASP A 834 34.21 37.03 8.48
N SER A 835 34.28 37.10 9.81
CA SER A 835 35.50 36.73 10.53
C SER A 835 35.65 35.20 10.55
N THR A 836 36.85 34.65 10.64
CA THR A 836 37.07 33.20 10.81
C THR A 836 37.57 32.90 12.23
N THR A 837 37.17 31.75 12.78
CA THR A 837 37.95 31.10 13.83
C THR A 837 38.91 30.16 13.13
N ALA A 838 40.20 30.30 13.43
CA ALA A 838 41.23 29.42 12.93
C ALA A 838 41.96 28.79 14.12
N PHE A 839 42.06 27.46 14.09
CA PHE A 839 42.88 26.66 14.99
C PHE A 839 44.17 26.28 14.25
N TYR A 840 45.29 26.20 14.95
CA TYR A 840 46.58 25.86 14.37
C TYR A 840 47.31 24.82 15.22
N ALA A 841 47.80 23.77 14.58
CA ALA A 841 48.81 22.90 15.16
C ALA A 841 50.09 23.71 15.41
N THR A 842 50.51 23.85 16.67
CA THR A 842 51.78 24.50 17.02
C THR A 842 52.86 23.48 17.36
N ARG A 843 54.09 23.80 16.99
CA ARG A 843 55.18 22.83 16.80
C ARG A 843 55.84 22.30 18.09
N THR A 844 55.33 22.64 19.27
CA THR A 844 56.14 22.60 20.52
C THR A 844 55.52 21.91 21.73
N THR A 845 54.23 21.56 21.72
CA THR A 845 53.59 20.78 22.79
C THR A 845 52.57 19.82 22.21
N GLU A 846 52.41 18.66 22.84
CA GLU A 846 51.36 17.67 22.54
C GLU A 846 50.00 18.14 23.10
N ASP A 847 49.67 19.41 22.84
CA ASP A 847 48.33 19.95 23.04
C ASP A 847 47.46 19.39 21.91
N LYS A 848 47.08 18.11 22.07
CA LYS A 848 46.00 17.49 21.31
C LYS A 848 44.78 18.42 21.35
N TRP A 849 44.06 18.52 20.23
CA TRP A 849 42.78 19.23 20.15
C TRP A 849 42.01 19.05 21.45
N ASN A 850 41.79 20.15 22.17
CA ASN A 850 40.99 20.05 23.38
C ASN A 850 39.54 19.76 22.94
N SER A 851 38.76 19.03 23.74
CA SER A 851 37.40 18.62 23.34
C SER A 851 36.50 19.80 22.95
N THR A 852 36.77 21.01 23.46
CA THR A 852 36.07 22.24 23.06
C THR A 852 36.33 22.59 21.60
N ASP A 853 37.56 22.45 21.09
CA ASP A 853 37.88 22.81 19.70
C ASP A 853 37.23 21.83 18.71
N PHE A 854 37.20 20.53 19.06
CA PHE A 854 36.45 19.50 18.32
C PHE A 854 34.95 19.80 18.30
N GLU A 855 34.34 20.04 19.47
CA GLU A 855 32.91 20.35 19.56
C GLU A 855 32.55 21.70 18.91
N LEU A 856 33.45 22.70 18.94
CA LEU A 856 33.28 23.97 18.24
C LEU A 856 33.28 23.77 16.72
N LEU A 857 34.25 23.03 16.18
CA LEU A 857 34.32 22.71 14.75
C LEU A 857 33.12 21.85 14.32
N LYS A 858 32.78 20.81 15.08
CA LYS A 858 31.60 19.96 14.83
C LYS A 858 30.32 20.78 14.83
N THR A 859 30.12 21.63 15.84
CA THR A 859 28.95 22.52 15.94
C THR A 859 28.91 23.51 14.77
N ALA A 860 30.04 24.08 14.36
CA ALA A 860 30.11 24.99 13.22
C ALA A 860 29.70 24.29 11.91
N VAL A 861 30.29 23.13 11.62
CA VAL A 861 30.01 22.34 10.41
C VAL A 861 28.55 21.86 10.38
N LEU A 862 28.01 21.35 11.50
CA LEU A 862 26.60 20.93 11.59
C LEU A 862 25.61 22.11 11.48
N ASN A 863 26.01 23.32 11.88
CA ASN A 863 25.24 24.55 11.66
C ASN A 863 25.44 25.14 10.25
N GLY A 864 26.15 24.45 9.35
CA GLY A 864 26.37 24.89 7.97
C GLY A 864 27.38 26.03 7.82
N ALA A 865 28.30 26.22 8.77
CA ALA A 865 29.40 27.18 8.61
C ALA A 865 30.44 26.64 7.60
N PRO A 866 30.77 27.39 6.53
CA PRO A 866 31.83 27.01 5.60
C PRO A 866 33.17 26.80 6.32
N ALA A 867 33.78 25.63 6.12
CA ALA A 867 34.99 25.21 6.82
C ALA A 867 36.04 24.60 5.87
N GLN A 868 37.32 24.81 6.21
CA GLN A 868 38.48 24.44 5.40
C GLN A 868 39.64 23.98 6.28
N ILE A 869 40.42 23.01 5.80
CA ILE A 869 41.66 22.54 6.42
C ILE A 869 42.84 22.68 5.44
N SER A 870 44.01 23.05 5.96
CA SER A 870 45.28 22.96 5.23
C SER A 870 46.06 21.72 5.68
N SER A 871 46.49 20.93 4.69
CA SER A 871 47.16 19.65 4.85
C SER A 871 48.64 19.78 4.47
N TRP A 872 49.54 19.26 5.30
CA TRP A 872 51.00 19.38 5.11
C TRP A 872 51.71 18.03 4.98
N GLU A 873 51.02 16.93 5.26
CA GLU A 873 51.50 15.57 5.09
C GLU A 873 50.61 14.83 4.09
N SER A 874 51.12 13.75 3.51
CA SER A 874 50.29 12.87 2.68
C SER A 874 49.86 11.65 3.48
N THR A 875 48.55 11.44 3.58
CA THR A 875 47.97 10.23 4.21
C THR A 875 47.26 9.39 3.17
N LYS A 876 47.19 8.09 3.41
CA LYS A 876 46.50 7.14 2.55
C LYS A 876 45.42 6.41 3.31
N ASP A 877 44.32 6.16 2.63
CA ASP A 877 43.33 5.21 3.11
C ASP A 877 43.95 3.81 3.20
N ALA A 878 43.73 3.13 4.33
CA ALA A 878 44.32 1.82 4.59
C ALA A 878 43.64 0.67 3.82
N VAL A 879 42.45 0.91 3.25
CA VAL A 879 41.61 -0.07 2.55
C VAL A 879 41.65 0.14 1.04
N THR A 880 41.44 1.37 0.56
CA THR A 880 41.43 1.69 -0.88
C THR A 880 42.83 1.96 -1.43
N GLY A 881 43.79 2.37 -0.58
CA GLY A 881 45.15 2.77 -0.99
C GLY A 881 45.25 4.14 -1.68
N GLN A 882 44.11 4.82 -1.87
CA GLN A 882 44.03 6.19 -2.36
C GLN A 882 44.69 7.14 -1.36
N THR A 883 45.14 8.28 -1.86
CA THR A 883 45.64 9.38 -1.04
C THR A 883 44.44 10.21 -0.57
N ASN A 884 44.19 10.27 0.73
CA ASN A 884 43.09 11.07 1.29
C ASN A 884 43.58 12.52 1.44
N PHE A 885 44.62 12.72 2.26
CA PHE A 885 45.28 14.00 2.40
C PHE A 885 46.51 14.12 1.50
N VAL A 886 46.67 15.28 0.87
CA VAL A 886 47.81 15.65 0.02
C VAL A 886 48.65 16.68 0.76
N SER A 887 49.98 16.57 0.68
CA SER A 887 50.90 17.53 1.32
C SER A 887 50.89 18.88 0.59
N ALA A 888 50.86 19.97 1.36
CA ALA A 888 50.77 21.35 0.90
C ALA A 888 49.49 21.65 0.08
N HIS A 889 48.36 21.09 0.51
CA HIS A 889 47.07 21.18 -0.19
C HIS A 889 45.93 21.60 0.76
N ALA A 890 44.86 22.17 0.21
CA ALA A 890 43.69 22.59 0.99
C ALA A 890 42.44 21.76 0.65
N PHE A 891 41.63 21.46 1.66
CA PHE A 891 40.41 20.65 1.55
C PHE A 891 39.24 21.36 2.23
N ALA A 892 38.03 21.18 1.72
CA ALA A 892 36.83 21.68 2.39
C ALA A 892 36.31 20.63 3.38
N ILE A 893 35.76 21.08 4.50
CA ILE A 893 35.01 20.23 5.43
C ILE A 893 33.53 20.52 5.19
N ILE A 894 32.80 19.51 4.74
CA ILE A 894 31.43 19.65 4.19
C ILE A 894 30.35 18.95 5.02
N GLY A 895 30.74 18.18 6.02
CA GLY A 895 29.82 17.48 6.89
C GLY A 895 30.51 16.77 8.04
N PHE A 896 29.72 16.05 8.82
CA PHE A 896 30.15 15.22 9.93
C PHE A 896 29.25 13.98 9.98
N ASP A 897 29.83 12.78 10.04
CA ASP A 897 29.05 11.55 10.26
C ASP A 897 29.08 11.17 11.75
N ASP A 898 27.91 11.23 12.40
CA ASP A 898 27.73 10.82 13.80
C ASP A 898 27.91 9.31 14.03
N ALA A 899 27.88 8.48 12.98
CA ALA A 899 28.07 7.02 13.08
C ALA A 899 29.55 6.63 13.18
N THR A 900 30.43 7.29 12.41
CA THR A 900 31.89 7.11 12.46
C THR A 900 32.57 8.07 13.44
N ASN A 901 31.91 9.19 13.77
CA ASN A 901 32.44 10.33 14.53
C ASN A 901 33.57 11.08 13.78
N ASP A 902 33.50 11.04 12.45
CA ASP A 902 34.48 11.62 11.54
C ASP A 902 33.90 12.82 10.76
N PHE A 903 34.78 13.73 10.34
CA PHE A 903 34.41 14.81 9.43
C PHE A 903 34.40 14.29 7.99
N ILE A 904 33.48 14.82 7.17
CA ILE A 904 33.42 14.55 5.73
C ILE A 904 34.19 15.68 5.03
N LEU A 905 35.22 15.33 4.28
CA LEU A 905 36.07 16.24 3.54
C LEU A 905 36.00 16.01 2.04
N THR A 906 36.26 17.07 1.28
CA THR A 906 36.37 17.02 -0.18
C THR A 906 37.63 17.70 -0.68
N ASN A 907 38.13 17.21 -1.81
CA ASN A 907 39.31 17.68 -2.50
C ASN A 907 38.90 18.66 -3.62
N PRO A 908 39.51 19.85 -3.76
CA PRO A 908 39.26 20.75 -4.89
C PRO A 908 39.67 20.18 -6.24
N TRP A 909 40.39 19.05 -6.29
CA TRP A 909 40.68 18.29 -7.52
C TRP A 909 39.48 17.54 -8.11
N GLY A 910 38.30 17.68 -7.50
CA GLY A 910 37.02 17.08 -7.90
C GLY A 910 36.38 16.29 -6.76
N ALA A 911 35.18 16.70 -6.30
CA ALA A 911 34.46 16.00 -5.24
C ALA A 911 33.95 14.61 -5.66
N ASP A 912 33.61 14.47 -6.94
CA ASP A 912 33.18 13.25 -7.63
C ASP A 912 34.33 12.33 -8.06
N ARG A 913 35.58 12.76 -7.85
CA ARG A 913 36.78 12.06 -8.31
C ARG A 913 36.93 10.71 -7.64
N ASN A 914 36.94 9.65 -8.46
CA ASN A 914 36.95 8.25 -8.03
C ASN A 914 38.15 7.43 -8.56
N ASP A 915 39.21 8.09 -9.02
CA ASP A 915 40.40 7.40 -9.53
C ASP A 915 41.21 6.72 -8.41
N SER A 916 42.09 5.79 -8.76
CA SER A 916 42.84 4.98 -7.79
C SER A 916 44.01 5.70 -7.11
N SER A 917 44.23 6.99 -7.36
CA SER A 917 45.37 7.75 -6.85
C SER A 917 45.03 8.64 -5.66
N VAL A 918 43.89 9.33 -5.70
CA VAL A 918 43.48 10.36 -4.73
C VAL A 918 41.96 10.33 -4.55
N ALA A 919 41.48 10.42 -3.31
CA ALA A 919 40.05 10.48 -3.02
C ALA A 919 39.48 11.88 -3.32
N GLY A 920 38.34 11.92 -4.02
CA GLY A 920 37.58 13.16 -4.25
C GLY A 920 36.83 13.63 -3.00
N THR A 921 36.08 12.72 -2.37
CA THR A 921 35.40 12.94 -1.08
C THR A 921 35.70 11.75 -0.15
N PHE A 922 36.01 12.02 1.13
CA PHE A 922 36.38 10.99 2.11
C PHE A 922 36.04 11.43 3.55
N GLU A 923 35.94 10.46 4.45
CA GLU A 923 35.85 10.70 5.90
C GLU A 923 37.24 10.71 6.55
N ALA A 924 37.42 11.56 7.55
CA ALA A 924 38.59 11.54 8.41
C ALA A 924 38.24 11.91 9.87
N SER A 925 38.73 11.10 10.80
CA SER A 925 38.73 11.41 12.22
C SER A 925 39.58 12.64 12.53
N MET A 926 39.30 13.30 13.66
CA MET A 926 40.10 14.43 14.14
C MET A 926 41.60 14.08 14.29
N ASP A 927 41.91 12.84 14.68
CA ASP A 927 43.30 12.35 14.77
C ASP A 927 43.96 12.22 13.39
N GLN A 928 43.23 11.87 12.32
CA GLN A 928 43.73 11.83 10.94
C GLN A 928 43.85 13.23 10.31
N MET A 929 43.00 14.17 10.73
CA MET A 929 43.11 15.59 10.36
C MET A 929 44.30 16.28 11.06
N TRP A 930 44.72 15.78 12.23
CA TRP A 930 45.84 16.31 13.02
C TRP A 930 47.21 15.82 12.52
N GLN A 931 47.56 16.23 11.31
CA GLN A 931 48.87 15.95 10.71
C GLN A 931 50.00 16.76 11.35
N HIS A 932 51.15 16.14 11.59
CA HIS A 932 52.30 16.70 12.32
C HIS A 932 53.21 17.57 11.42
N GLY A 933 52.60 18.50 10.68
CA GLY A 933 53.29 19.40 9.75
C GLY A 933 54.38 20.27 10.39
N SER A 934 55.47 20.51 9.66
CA SER A 934 56.48 21.52 10.04
C SER A 934 56.04 22.98 9.81
N TYR A 935 54.83 23.17 9.30
CA TYR A 935 54.11 24.43 9.19
C TYR A 935 52.71 24.25 9.77
N SER A 936 52.05 25.36 10.11
CA SER A 936 50.77 25.38 10.82
C SER A 936 49.66 24.66 10.04
N THR A 937 49.50 23.35 10.24
CA THR A 937 48.26 22.61 9.89
C THR A 937 47.13 23.34 10.59
N GLY A 938 46.23 23.92 9.81
CA GLY A 938 45.16 24.76 10.34
C GLY A 938 43.80 24.26 9.91
N ILE A 939 42.80 24.49 10.76
CA ILE A 939 41.39 24.41 10.37
C ILE A 939 40.80 25.77 10.62
N ALA A 940 40.07 26.30 9.64
CA ALA A 940 39.28 27.51 9.82
C ALA A 940 37.83 27.28 9.42
N PHE A 941 36.92 27.92 10.14
CA PHE A 941 35.52 28.05 9.75
C PHE A 941 35.08 29.51 9.87
N ALA A 942 34.09 29.91 9.05
CA ALA A 942 33.49 31.23 9.13
C ALA A 942 32.69 31.39 10.44
N ASN A 943 33.02 32.39 11.25
CA ASN A 943 32.33 32.74 12.49
C ASN A 943 31.00 33.41 12.19
N SER A 944 30.04 32.59 11.83
CA SER A 944 28.69 33.00 11.58
C SER A 944 27.94 33.24 12.89
N ASN A 945 27.63 34.50 13.20
CA ASN A 945 26.57 34.86 14.15
C ASN A 945 25.17 34.63 13.53
N GLY A 946 25.02 33.56 12.73
CA GLY A 946 24.07 33.45 11.62
C GLY A 946 24.66 34.05 10.33
N ALA A 947 25.10 33.19 9.40
CA ALA A 947 26.02 33.47 8.28
C ALA A 947 25.46 34.38 7.15
N SER A 948 24.41 35.14 7.43
CA SER A 948 23.61 35.84 6.44
C SER A 948 23.04 37.18 6.91
N GLY A 949 23.23 37.56 8.19
CA GLY A 949 22.56 38.73 8.78
C GLY A 949 22.86 40.07 8.10
N ALA A 950 24.08 40.26 7.57
CA ALA A 950 24.43 41.41 6.72
C ALA A 950 24.89 40.95 5.34
N ALA A 951 25.91 40.10 5.27
CA ALA A 951 26.44 39.58 4.00
C ALA A 951 25.42 38.80 3.16
N GLY A 952 24.48 38.10 3.80
CA GLY A 952 23.40 37.32 3.18
C GLY A 952 22.20 38.15 2.75
N GLN A 953 21.82 39.17 3.52
CA GLN A 953 20.83 40.17 3.09
C GLN A 953 21.31 40.92 1.83
N LEU A 954 22.62 41.19 1.72
CA LEU A 954 23.24 41.69 0.49
C LEU A 954 23.21 40.68 -0.66
N VAL A 955 23.52 39.40 -0.40
CA VAL A 955 23.44 38.30 -1.38
C VAL A 955 22.09 38.26 -2.08
N THR A 956 21.00 38.30 -1.31
CA THR A 956 19.64 38.26 -1.88
C THR A 956 19.27 39.56 -2.61
N ALA A 957 19.79 40.72 -2.18
CA ALA A 957 19.57 41.99 -2.86
C ALA A 957 20.25 42.10 -4.24
N MET A 958 21.25 41.25 -4.53
CA MET A 958 22.11 41.39 -5.70
C MET A 958 21.92 40.29 -6.75
N ALA A 959 21.52 39.08 -6.33
CA ALA A 959 21.04 38.04 -7.24
C ALA A 959 19.78 38.45 -8.02
N THR A 960 19.05 39.48 -7.57
CA THR A 960 17.82 40.00 -8.21
C THR A 960 18.05 40.98 -9.38
N MET A 961 19.30 41.26 -9.79
CA MET A 961 19.59 42.28 -10.81
C MET A 961 19.78 41.78 -12.26
N ALA A 962 19.69 40.47 -12.56
CA ALA A 962 19.91 39.98 -13.93
C ALA A 962 19.09 38.73 -14.36
N ILE A 963 18.78 38.69 -15.67
CA ILE A 963 18.36 37.55 -16.52
C ILE A 963 16.86 37.17 -16.56
N THR A 964 16.23 37.41 -17.72
CA THR A 964 15.48 36.44 -18.57
C THR A 964 15.09 37.15 -19.89
N PRO A 965 14.71 36.47 -21.01
CA PRO A 965 14.36 35.04 -21.17
C PRO A 965 15.02 34.29 -22.34
N GLY A 966 15.09 32.94 -22.28
CA GLY A 966 15.43 32.10 -23.43
C GLY A 966 15.36 30.58 -23.22
N ALA A 967 14.35 29.95 -23.83
CA ALA A 967 14.17 28.50 -24.09
C ALA A 967 13.92 27.51 -22.92
N SER A 968 12.90 26.67 -23.14
CA SER A 968 12.70 25.34 -22.53
C SER A 968 13.72 24.32 -23.12
N SER A 969 13.98 23.13 -22.57
CA SER A 969 13.02 22.16 -22.01
C SER A 969 13.70 20.91 -21.39
N ASP A 970 13.01 20.32 -20.41
CA ASP A 970 12.89 18.86 -20.15
C ASP A 970 13.97 18.09 -19.33
N VAL A 971 13.48 17.08 -18.59
CA VAL A 971 14.17 15.88 -18.05
C VAL A 971 15.18 15.99 -16.87
N THR A 972 14.64 15.92 -15.64
CA THR A 972 15.06 15.08 -14.48
C THR A 972 16.49 15.05 -13.88
N THR A 973 16.50 14.82 -12.55
CA THR A 973 17.51 14.17 -11.67
C THR A 973 18.28 15.04 -10.64
N ALA A 974 17.98 14.73 -9.36
CA ALA A 974 18.66 14.91 -8.06
C ALA A 974 20.11 15.46 -8.00
N LEU A 975 20.51 16.19 -6.95
CA LEU A 975 20.97 15.67 -5.63
C LEU A 975 21.36 16.87 -4.70
N PRO A 976 21.77 16.68 -3.41
CA PRO A 976 21.71 15.51 -2.55
C PRO A 976 20.89 15.71 -1.25
N ALA A 977 20.61 14.61 -0.55
CA ALA A 977 20.21 14.67 0.86
C ALA A 977 21.45 14.67 1.76
N ASN A 978 21.48 15.52 2.79
CA ASN A 978 22.39 15.30 3.93
C ASN A 978 21.86 14.09 4.70
N ALA A 979 22.46 12.94 4.41
CA ALA A 979 21.90 11.64 4.71
C ALA A 979 22.10 11.26 6.18
N ASN A 980 21.03 10.75 6.79
CA ASN A 980 21.14 9.81 7.91
C ASN A 980 20.27 8.57 7.61
N THR A 981 20.49 7.97 6.43
CA THR A 981 19.84 6.73 5.98
C THR A 981 20.74 5.89 5.06
N SER A 982 21.39 4.89 5.65
CA SER A 982 21.67 3.55 5.09
C SER A 982 21.65 3.39 3.54
N LEU A 983 22.83 3.45 2.91
CA LEU A 983 23.05 2.88 1.57
C LEU A 983 24.41 2.17 1.40
N MET A 984 24.84 1.42 2.42
CA MET A 984 25.91 0.42 2.30
C MET A 984 25.42 -0.96 2.73
N ALA A 985 24.83 -1.71 1.79
CA ALA A 985 24.49 -3.12 1.98
C ALA A 985 24.46 -3.90 0.65
N LYS A 986 25.64 -4.14 0.04
CA LYS A 986 25.92 -5.40 -0.66
C LYS A 986 27.44 -5.64 -0.78
N PRO A 987 27.92 -6.89 -0.66
CA PRO A 987 29.34 -7.19 -0.58
C PRO A 987 30.00 -7.27 -1.96
N LEU A 988 31.30 -7.01 -1.99
CA LEU A 988 32.19 -7.21 -3.13
C LEU A 988 32.26 -8.68 -3.55
N VAL A 989 32.13 -8.91 -4.86
CA VAL A 989 32.76 -10.00 -5.64
C VAL A 989 33.35 -9.35 -6.89
#